data_AF-A0A7C1L3A5-F1
#
_entry.id   AF-A0A7C1L3A5-F1
#
_cell.length_a   1.000
_cell.length_b   1.000
_cell.length_c   1.000
_cell.angle_alpha   90.00
_cell.angle_beta   90.00
_cell.angle_gamma   90.00
#
_symmetry.space_group_name_H-M   'P 1'
#
loop_
_entity.id
_entity.type
_entity.pdbx_description
1 polymer ?
#
loop_
_entity_poly.entity_id
_entity_poly.type
_entity_poly.pdbx_seq_one_letter_code
_entity_poly.pdbx_strand_id
1 'polypeptide(L)'
;MAKQNFTELFNIFSANILNEPIVKLLADELGVSVNSLSKLGLGYHLMGYSHAFVIPERDGQGNIIGLMQRFADGKKLMVKGSKRGLIYEVNSKFLKDEEKYVPGKHNWERVSQAVPCPICGKADGCLVPAGNPTDPKAVVCVHISEGSLKPLELGFLHILKPEGKISSSSQRILPSTNKPIIVVEGHSDTAAAMDLGFVAVGRPSAEGGQSLLPTLLRGQEVIVVGDNDAGAGKRGMESVFQTLSPICKRVTKVLPPAQFKDLRQWKNQVSLTETSFLEWVQESGDTGGDPNILEDDVAHTIAKTWLERERSQDGLPTIRCYKSQWIQYGNGHYSDCDREGFRGGVYHFLEGKLYPKTDTKGGISLVSYKPTRAKVSDIIDALSDWCTIELDPPIWLKDLGFPDPANLVAFRNGLLDVNEYVQGRIKFYNPTPALFSFNILPYDFDEDAHSELWEQFYKEIFNNDKDQIRLLSQWFGYNCVPDMSYEKLMLCTGRPRSGKGTVLNTLAAMLGNKQCVSTSFQTLCTEFGYQPLMGKLAVLLGDAKVPRQKEAEAALEKILQVVGGDPVGIRRMYLPYLSQVYLQARFTIAMNDLPNIPDQANALEPKLNILYFQNSYVGREDFTLKSRLQKEAKEGKLINFALQGLRDLRQSGGFIIPGPARMLLKQLKELTTPVSAFIIDCCELEPPDTLPEDEYHVLIDHLYEVWTRWCIEQGSKPGVKNQFGRWFLAACPTAAPARIRIKERRYRIYRKVRLADWVFKEYLGVQK
;
A
#
# COMPACT_ATOMS: atom_id res chain seq x y z
N MET A 1 21.50 -55.59 -28.79
CA MET A 1 21.58 -54.65 -29.93
C MET A 1 22.71 -53.66 -29.66
N ALA A 2 23.70 -53.56 -30.55
CA ALA A 2 24.76 -52.57 -30.43
C ALA A 2 24.15 -51.15 -30.47
N LYS A 3 24.56 -50.27 -29.55
CA LYS A 3 24.11 -48.86 -29.52
C LYS A 3 24.79 -48.13 -30.69
N GLN A 4 24.05 -47.90 -31.77
CA GLN A 4 24.50 -47.16 -32.96
C GLN A 4 24.85 -45.69 -32.63
N ASN A 5 25.85 -45.13 -33.32
CA ASN A 5 26.33 -43.76 -33.13
C ASN A 5 25.68 -42.79 -34.14
N PHE A 6 25.55 -41.50 -33.79
CA PHE A 6 24.91 -40.46 -34.61
C PHE A 6 25.41 -40.43 -36.06
N THR A 7 26.72 -40.55 -36.28
CA THR A 7 27.34 -40.53 -37.62
C THR A 7 26.85 -41.69 -38.51
N GLU A 8 26.71 -42.89 -37.96
CA GLU A 8 26.25 -44.08 -38.71
C GLU A 8 24.79 -43.90 -39.15
N LEU A 9 23.93 -43.46 -38.22
CA LEU A 9 22.53 -43.26 -38.54
C LEU A 9 22.30 -42.03 -39.43
N PHE A 10 23.10 -40.98 -39.31
CA PHE A 10 23.05 -39.81 -40.20
C PHE A 10 23.39 -40.19 -41.64
N ASN A 11 24.37 -41.08 -41.84
CA ASN A 11 24.70 -41.60 -43.16
C ASN A 11 23.56 -42.46 -43.73
N ILE A 12 22.94 -43.32 -42.91
CA ILE A 12 21.76 -44.11 -43.30
C ILE A 12 20.58 -43.18 -43.64
N PHE A 13 20.34 -42.17 -42.81
CA PHE A 13 19.29 -41.17 -43.02
C PHE A 13 19.51 -40.39 -44.32
N SER A 14 20.74 -39.95 -44.58
CA SER A 14 21.11 -39.20 -45.80
C SER A 14 20.97 -40.04 -47.07
N ALA A 15 21.15 -41.36 -46.96
CA ALA A 15 20.98 -42.31 -48.06
C ALA A 15 19.53 -42.79 -48.25
N ASN A 16 18.64 -42.63 -47.26
CA ASN A 16 17.26 -43.15 -47.22
C ASN A 16 16.20 -42.06 -46.99
N ILE A 17 16.38 -40.87 -47.57
CA ILE A 17 15.28 -39.89 -47.66
C ILE A 17 14.20 -40.53 -48.56
N LEU A 18 13.06 -40.87 -47.94
CA LEU A 18 12.14 -41.91 -48.41
C LEU A 18 11.46 -41.65 -49.77
N ASN A 19 11.21 -42.74 -50.51
CA ASN A 19 10.20 -42.84 -51.56
C ASN A 19 8.77 -42.95 -50.94
N GLU A 20 7.75 -42.44 -51.63
CA GLU A 20 6.35 -42.31 -51.14
C GLU A 20 5.71 -43.52 -50.41
N PRO A 21 5.94 -44.80 -50.79
CA PRO A 21 5.18 -45.93 -50.22
C PRO A 21 5.38 -46.16 -48.71
N ILE A 22 6.59 -45.90 -48.19
CA ILE A 22 6.91 -46.16 -46.76
C ILE A 22 6.40 -45.00 -45.88
N VAL A 23 6.46 -43.76 -46.36
CA VAL A 23 5.91 -42.59 -45.67
C VAL A 23 4.39 -42.73 -45.51
N LYS A 24 3.71 -43.33 -46.49
CA LYS A 24 2.27 -43.59 -46.45
C LYS A 24 1.83 -44.42 -45.24
N LEU A 25 2.62 -45.41 -44.82
CA LEU A 25 2.30 -46.22 -43.63
C LEU A 25 2.23 -45.36 -42.36
N LEU A 26 3.21 -44.47 -42.15
CA LEU A 26 3.21 -43.56 -41.00
C LEU A 26 2.15 -42.47 -41.13
N ALA A 27 1.91 -41.98 -42.35
CA ALA A 27 0.89 -40.99 -42.65
C ALA A 27 -0.50 -41.51 -42.25
N ASP A 28 -0.82 -42.75 -42.65
CA ASP A 28 -2.09 -43.41 -42.32
C ASP A 28 -2.21 -43.68 -40.81
N GLU A 29 -1.14 -44.11 -40.12
CA GLU A 29 -1.12 -44.31 -38.66
C GLU A 29 -1.38 -43.00 -37.89
N LEU A 30 -0.75 -41.90 -38.32
CA LEU A 30 -0.84 -40.61 -37.66
C LEU A 30 -2.06 -39.77 -38.10
N GLY A 31 -2.76 -40.17 -39.16
CA GLY A 31 -3.85 -39.41 -39.77
C GLY A 31 -3.40 -38.06 -40.35
N VAL A 32 -2.20 -38.00 -40.94
CA VAL A 32 -1.64 -36.79 -41.55
C VAL A 32 -1.26 -37.05 -43.01
N SER A 33 -1.06 -36.01 -43.81
CA SER A 33 -0.73 -36.21 -45.23
C SER A 33 0.72 -36.69 -45.43
N VAL A 34 0.91 -37.52 -46.47
CA VAL A 34 2.25 -37.94 -46.94
C VAL A 34 3.11 -36.72 -47.26
N ASN A 35 2.51 -35.68 -47.86
CA ASN A 35 3.20 -34.45 -48.23
C ASN A 35 3.80 -33.73 -47.01
N SER A 36 3.03 -33.55 -45.93
CA SER A 36 3.52 -32.89 -44.71
C SER A 36 4.66 -33.65 -44.05
N LEU A 37 4.54 -34.99 -43.98
CA LEU A 37 5.59 -35.86 -43.47
C LEU A 37 6.86 -35.82 -44.34
N SER A 38 6.73 -35.91 -45.66
CA SER A 38 7.85 -35.82 -46.60
C SER A 38 8.60 -34.49 -46.48
N LYS A 39 7.88 -33.37 -46.32
CA LYS A 39 8.47 -32.03 -46.13
C LYS A 39 9.27 -31.87 -44.83
N LEU A 40 8.93 -32.62 -43.79
CA LEU A 40 9.74 -32.68 -42.55
C LEU A 40 11.07 -33.42 -42.75
N GLY A 41 11.21 -34.15 -43.86
CA GLY A 41 12.42 -34.90 -44.22
C GLY A 41 12.58 -36.16 -43.39
N LEU A 42 11.52 -36.95 -43.22
CA LEU A 42 11.60 -38.22 -42.48
C LEU A 42 12.52 -39.22 -43.18
N GLY A 43 13.30 -39.93 -42.38
CA GLY A 43 14.06 -41.09 -42.82
C GLY A 43 13.46 -42.39 -42.31
N TYR A 44 14.04 -43.51 -42.76
CA TYR A 44 13.63 -44.84 -42.34
C TYR A 44 14.83 -45.71 -42.03
N HIS A 45 14.73 -46.48 -40.95
CA HIS A 45 15.81 -47.33 -40.47
C HIS A 45 15.32 -48.77 -40.28
N LEU A 46 15.94 -49.71 -40.99
CA LEU A 46 15.69 -51.14 -40.89
C LEU A 46 16.70 -51.78 -39.93
N MET A 47 16.20 -52.48 -38.91
CA MET A 47 16.99 -53.15 -37.87
C MET A 47 16.61 -54.65 -37.80
N GLY A 48 16.99 -55.41 -38.82
CA GLY A 48 16.62 -56.83 -38.93
C GLY A 48 15.11 -56.99 -39.11
N TYR A 49 14.43 -57.61 -38.13
CA TYR A 49 12.97 -57.78 -38.11
C TYR A 49 12.20 -56.58 -37.55
N SER A 50 12.89 -55.52 -37.12
CA SER A 50 12.28 -54.29 -36.60
C SER A 50 12.56 -53.11 -37.52
N HIS A 51 11.71 -52.08 -37.49
CA HIS A 51 11.88 -50.85 -38.23
C HIS A 51 11.56 -49.63 -37.36
N ALA A 52 12.14 -48.49 -37.72
CA ALA A 52 11.85 -47.22 -37.08
C ALA A 52 11.83 -46.07 -38.10
N PHE A 53 10.87 -45.17 -37.94
CA PHE A 53 10.87 -43.88 -38.63
C PHE A 53 11.82 -42.93 -37.92
N VAL A 54 12.65 -42.23 -38.69
CA VAL A 54 13.66 -41.30 -38.18
C VAL A 54 13.19 -39.88 -38.43
N ILE A 55 12.97 -39.14 -37.36
CA ILE A 55 12.50 -37.76 -37.38
C ILE A 55 13.69 -36.85 -37.09
N PRO A 56 14.10 -36.01 -38.06
CA PRO A 56 15.21 -35.07 -37.87
C PRO A 56 14.80 -33.86 -37.02
N GLU A 57 15.61 -33.58 -36.01
CA GLU A 57 15.56 -32.36 -35.21
C GLU A 57 16.69 -31.41 -35.64
N ARG A 58 16.36 -30.14 -35.86
CA ARG A 58 17.24 -29.13 -36.45
C ARG A 58 17.54 -27.96 -35.50
N ASP A 59 18.68 -27.31 -35.69
CA ASP A 59 18.98 -26.05 -35.02
C ASP A 59 18.30 -24.85 -35.72
N GLY A 60 18.55 -23.61 -35.25
CA GLY A 60 18.03 -22.39 -35.89
C GLY A 60 18.66 -22.05 -37.25
N GLN A 61 19.65 -22.84 -37.71
CA GLN A 61 20.34 -22.71 -38.99
C GLN A 61 19.99 -23.83 -39.97
N GLY A 62 19.07 -24.73 -39.60
CA GLY A 62 18.56 -25.80 -40.47
C GLY A 62 19.42 -27.06 -40.46
N ASN A 63 20.49 -27.07 -39.68
CA ASN A 63 21.36 -28.24 -39.56
C ASN A 63 20.66 -29.30 -38.72
N ILE A 64 20.74 -30.56 -39.15
CA ILE A 64 20.23 -31.69 -38.37
C ILE A 64 21.20 -31.93 -37.21
N ILE A 65 20.73 -31.70 -36.00
CA ILE A 65 21.49 -31.88 -34.76
C ILE A 65 21.00 -33.08 -33.94
N GLY A 66 19.85 -33.64 -34.29
CA GLY A 66 19.29 -34.81 -33.63
C GLY A 66 18.47 -35.70 -34.55
N LEU A 67 18.46 -36.99 -34.27
CA LEU A 67 17.69 -38.00 -35.01
C LEU A 67 16.87 -38.84 -34.04
N MET A 68 15.55 -38.65 -34.04
CA MET A 68 14.63 -39.35 -33.13
C MET A 68 13.98 -40.52 -33.85
N GLN A 69 14.07 -41.71 -33.25
CA GLN A 69 13.48 -42.93 -33.78
C GLN A 69 12.09 -43.15 -33.17
N ARG A 70 11.08 -43.32 -34.02
CA ARG A 70 9.74 -43.79 -33.67
C ARG A 70 9.57 -45.23 -34.15
N PHE A 71 9.35 -46.14 -33.22
CA PHE A 71 9.07 -47.55 -33.50
C PHE A 71 7.57 -47.78 -33.73
N ALA A 72 7.22 -48.94 -34.30
CA ALA A 72 5.83 -49.32 -34.61
C ALA A 72 4.92 -49.43 -33.38
N ASP A 73 5.47 -49.65 -32.18
CA ASP A 73 4.74 -49.62 -30.90
C ASP A 73 4.47 -48.19 -30.39
N GLY A 74 4.86 -47.18 -31.18
CA GLY A 74 4.76 -45.77 -30.86
C GLY A 74 5.83 -45.24 -29.91
N LYS A 75 6.75 -46.09 -29.44
CA LYS A 75 7.86 -45.68 -28.56
C LYS A 75 8.83 -44.77 -29.33
N LYS A 76 9.29 -43.72 -28.65
CA LYS A 76 10.20 -42.72 -29.20
C LYS A 76 11.55 -42.82 -28.48
N LEU A 77 12.66 -42.87 -29.22
CA LEU A 77 14.00 -42.94 -28.65
C LEU A 77 14.97 -42.00 -29.39
N MET A 78 15.71 -41.21 -28.61
CA MET A 78 16.73 -40.32 -29.15
C MET A 78 18.03 -41.09 -29.39
N VAL A 79 18.61 -40.97 -30.58
CA VAL A 79 19.84 -41.69 -30.93
C VAL A 79 21.03 -41.14 -30.15
N LYS A 80 21.89 -42.03 -29.65
CA LYS A 80 23.05 -41.66 -28.82
C LYS A 80 23.98 -40.71 -29.60
N GLY A 81 24.29 -39.55 -29.02
CA GLY A 81 25.08 -38.48 -29.65
C GLY A 81 24.24 -37.37 -30.30
N SER A 82 22.92 -37.56 -30.43
CA SER A 82 21.99 -36.51 -30.86
C SER A 82 21.83 -35.41 -29.81
N LYS A 83 21.53 -34.19 -30.27
CA LYS A 83 21.05 -33.07 -29.46
C LYS A 83 19.57 -32.82 -29.73
N ARG A 84 18.87 -32.19 -28.79
CA ARG A 84 17.48 -31.77 -29.00
C ARG A 84 17.43 -30.50 -29.84
N GLY A 85 16.61 -30.50 -30.88
CA GLY A 85 16.39 -29.40 -31.81
C GLY A 85 14.90 -29.09 -31.98
N LEU A 86 14.55 -28.54 -33.13
CA LEU A 86 13.19 -28.23 -33.57
C LEU A 86 12.83 -29.05 -34.82
N ILE A 87 11.55 -29.33 -35.03
CA ILE A 87 11.04 -30.10 -36.16
C ILE A 87 10.29 -29.14 -37.08
N TYR A 88 10.80 -28.86 -38.27
CA TYR A 88 10.18 -27.93 -39.20
C TYR A 88 10.61 -28.20 -40.65
N GLU A 89 9.81 -27.74 -41.61
CA GLU A 89 10.15 -27.74 -43.05
C GLU A 89 11.25 -26.71 -43.32
N VAL A 90 12.36 -27.15 -43.91
CA VAL A 90 13.41 -26.24 -44.39
C VAL A 90 13.02 -25.78 -45.79
N ASN A 91 13.01 -24.48 -46.02
CA ASN A 91 12.76 -23.91 -47.34
C ASN A 91 13.77 -24.50 -48.35
N SER A 92 13.29 -25.22 -49.37
CA SER A 92 14.17 -25.88 -50.35
C SER A 92 15.07 -24.91 -51.13
N LYS A 93 14.64 -23.64 -51.28
CA LYS A 93 15.47 -22.58 -51.87
C LYS A 93 16.63 -22.16 -50.95
N PHE A 94 16.47 -22.33 -49.64
CA PHE A 94 17.54 -22.12 -48.64
C PHE A 94 18.64 -23.21 -48.73
N LEU A 95 18.34 -24.37 -49.34
CA LEU A 95 19.25 -25.51 -49.52
C LEU A 95 19.79 -25.65 -50.95
N LYS A 96 19.29 -24.88 -51.94
CA LYS A 96 19.59 -25.06 -53.37
C LYS A 96 20.96 -24.54 -53.84
N ASP A 97 21.74 -23.94 -52.96
CA ASP A 97 23.14 -23.66 -53.25
C ASP A 97 23.96 -24.89 -52.84
N GLU A 98 24.32 -25.74 -53.81
CA GLU A 98 25.25 -26.87 -53.64
C GLU A 98 26.65 -26.49 -53.11
N GLU A 99 26.89 -25.23 -52.75
CA GLU A 99 28.13 -24.77 -52.11
C GLU A 99 27.82 -23.76 -50.98
N LYS A 100 27.10 -24.19 -49.92
CA LYS A 100 27.24 -23.46 -48.65
C LYS A 100 28.67 -23.66 -48.17
N TYR A 101 29.46 -22.60 -48.24
CA TYR A 101 30.77 -22.51 -47.59
C TYR A 101 30.57 -22.61 -46.06
N VAL A 102 30.60 -23.84 -45.55
CA VAL A 102 30.60 -24.09 -44.10
C VAL A 102 32.07 -24.00 -43.65
N PRO A 103 32.40 -23.15 -42.65
CA PRO A 103 33.71 -23.16 -42.03
C PRO A 103 33.97 -24.52 -41.39
N GLY A 104 34.83 -25.30 -42.02
CA GLY A 104 35.30 -26.60 -41.57
C GLY A 104 36.60 -26.91 -42.30
N LYS A 105 37.43 -27.77 -41.71
CA LYS A 105 38.79 -28.11 -42.17
C LYS A 105 38.85 -28.72 -43.59
N HIS A 106 37.70 -28.93 -44.24
CA HIS A 106 37.54 -29.71 -45.47
C HIS A 106 37.22 -28.86 -46.72
N ASN A 107 36.89 -27.57 -46.59
CA ASN A 107 36.45 -26.70 -47.71
C ASN A 107 37.50 -25.67 -48.17
N TRP A 108 38.64 -25.59 -47.50
CA TRP A 108 39.71 -24.64 -47.79
C TRP A 108 41.03 -25.39 -47.95
N GLU A 109 41.79 -25.02 -48.96
CA GLU A 109 43.14 -25.49 -49.20
C GLU A 109 44.13 -24.32 -49.05
N ARG A 110 45.35 -24.60 -48.57
CA ARG A 110 46.40 -23.58 -48.50
C ARG A 110 46.93 -23.31 -49.90
N VAL A 111 47.20 -22.04 -50.18
CA VAL A 111 47.96 -21.65 -51.37
C VAL A 111 49.35 -22.31 -51.36
N SER A 112 49.92 -22.51 -52.54
CA SER A 112 51.24 -23.14 -52.74
C SER A 112 51.98 -22.47 -53.91
N GLN A 113 53.18 -22.93 -54.24
CA GLN A 113 53.89 -22.43 -55.43
C GLN A 113 53.14 -22.71 -56.74
N ALA A 114 52.37 -23.82 -56.80
CA ALA A 114 51.55 -24.14 -57.97
C ALA A 114 50.25 -23.32 -58.04
N VAL A 115 49.78 -22.81 -56.90
CA VAL A 115 48.54 -22.04 -56.76
C VAL A 115 48.79 -20.88 -55.81
N PRO A 116 49.41 -19.77 -56.28
CA PRO A 116 49.66 -18.61 -55.44
C PRO A 116 48.37 -17.88 -55.11
N CYS A 117 48.36 -17.12 -54.02
CA CYS A 117 47.24 -16.28 -53.65
C CYS A 117 46.97 -15.23 -54.75
N PRO A 118 45.78 -15.18 -55.36
CA PRO A 118 45.46 -14.22 -56.43
C PRO A 118 45.31 -12.78 -55.92
N ILE A 119 45.28 -12.55 -54.60
CA ILE A 119 45.24 -11.22 -54.01
C ILE A 119 46.64 -10.70 -53.69
N CYS A 120 47.45 -11.45 -52.93
CA CYS A 120 48.78 -10.98 -52.48
C CYS A 120 49.96 -11.59 -53.22
N GLY A 121 49.73 -12.51 -54.15
CA GLY A 121 50.77 -13.18 -54.95
C GLY A 121 51.62 -14.20 -54.19
N LYS A 122 51.46 -14.35 -52.86
CA LYS A 122 52.29 -15.25 -52.06
C LYS A 122 51.82 -16.71 -52.16
N ALA A 123 52.79 -17.60 -52.06
CA ALA A 123 52.61 -19.06 -52.10
C ALA A 123 52.38 -19.69 -50.72
N ASP A 124 52.21 -18.89 -49.66
CA ASP A 124 52.02 -19.35 -48.30
C ASP A 124 51.01 -18.51 -47.50
N GLY A 125 50.52 -19.08 -46.40
CA GLY A 125 49.63 -18.42 -45.43
C GLY A 125 48.15 -18.33 -45.83
N CYS A 126 47.84 -17.97 -47.07
CA CYS A 126 46.47 -17.72 -47.55
C CYS A 126 45.67 -19.01 -47.81
N LEU A 127 44.34 -18.86 -47.97
CA LEU A 127 43.43 -19.98 -48.26
C LEU A 127 42.62 -19.74 -49.53
N VAL A 128 42.47 -20.79 -50.34
CA VAL A 128 41.64 -20.84 -51.54
C VAL A 128 40.66 -22.03 -51.45
N PRO A 129 39.56 -22.02 -52.20
CA PRO A 129 38.63 -23.14 -52.30
C PRO A 129 39.27 -24.43 -52.80
N ALA A 130 39.08 -25.52 -52.05
CA ALA A 130 39.61 -26.85 -52.39
C ALA A 130 39.00 -27.43 -53.69
N GLY A 131 37.80 -27.00 -54.07
CA GLY A 131 37.12 -27.48 -55.29
C GLY A 131 37.68 -26.92 -56.60
N ASN A 132 38.27 -25.71 -56.58
CA ASN A 132 38.93 -25.12 -57.76
C ASN A 132 40.00 -24.08 -57.33
N PRO A 133 41.18 -24.53 -56.88
CA PRO A 133 42.20 -23.65 -56.33
C PRO A 133 42.83 -22.68 -57.36
N THR A 134 42.92 -23.09 -58.63
CA THR A 134 43.58 -22.33 -59.71
C THR A 134 42.71 -21.22 -60.30
N ASP A 135 41.40 -21.28 -60.10
CA ASP A 135 40.44 -20.25 -60.52
C ASP A 135 39.38 -19.98 -59.42
N PRO A 136 39.81 -19.49 -58.25
CA PRO A 136 38.99 -19.47 -57.05
C PRO A 136 37.91 -18.37 -57.11
N LYS A 137 36.68 -18.70 -56.69
CA LYS A 137 35.57 -17.73 -56.60
C LYS A 137 35.78 -16.70 -55.46
N ALA A 138 36.47 -17.11 -54.39
CA ALA A 138 36.76 -16.32 -53.20
C ALA A 138 38.11 -16.74 -52.59
N VAL A 139 38.76 -15.85 -51.84
CA VAL A 139 40.08 -16.11 -51.23
C VAL A 139 40.15 -15.49 -49.85
N VAL A 140 40.76 -16.18 -48.89
CA VAL A 140 41.12 -15.60 -47.60
C VAL A 140 42.59 -15.20 -47.65
N CYS A 141 42.83 -13.89 -47.82
CA CYS A 141 44.17 -13.33 -47.85
C CYS A 141 44.58 -12.90 -46.43
N VAL A 142 45.70 -13.42 -45.93
CA VAL A 142 46.21 -13.03 -44.60
C VAL A 142 46.99 -11.71 -44.60
N HIS A 143 47.30 -11.16 -45.79
CA HIS A 143 48.24 -10.04 -45.93
C HIS A 143 47.60 -8.73 -46.38
N ILE A 144 46.54 -8.78 -47.20
CA ILE A 144 45.92 -7.60 -47.79
C ILE A 144 44.47 -7.53 -47.32
N SER A 145 44.10 -6.42 -46.70
CA SER A 145 42.74 -6.13 -46.22
C SER A 145 41.94 -5.25 -47.18
N GLU A 146 42.62 -4.43 -47.98
CA GLU A 146 42.00 -3.47 -48.90
C GLU A 146 41.22 -4.18 -50.02
N GLY A 147 39.94 -3.85 -50.17
CA GLY A 147 39.02 -4.53 -51.12
C GLY A 147 38.33 -5.78 -50.57
N SER A 148 38.62 -6.18 -49.33
CA SER A 148 37.97 -7.33 -48.70
C SER A 148 36.51 -7.06 -48.32
N LEU A 149 35.68 -8.11 -48.35
CA LEU A 149 34.28 -8.05 -47.96
C LEU A 149 34.12 -7.98 -46.43
N LYS A 150 34.91 -8.77 -45.69
CA LYS A 150 34.93 -8.79 -44.22
C LYS A 150 36.20 -9.46 -43.67
N PRO A 151 36.62 -9.11 -42.44
CA PRO A 151 37.65 -9.85 -41.72
C PRO A 151 37.13 -11.21 -41.22
N LEU A 152 38.03 -12.19 -41.13
CA LEU A 152 37.86 -13.53 -40.56
C LEU A 152 38.98 -13.81 -39.55
N GLU A 153 38.84 -14.86 -38.74
CA GLU A 153 39.84 -15.25 -37.73
C GLU A 153 41.24 -15.52 -38.31
N LEU A 154 41.31 -16.02 -39.55
CA LEU A 154 42.55 -16.37 -40.24
C LEU A 154 42.98 -15.38 -41.33
N GLY A 155 42.30 -14.23 -41.53
CA GLY A 155 42.65 -13.26 -42.58
C GLY A 155 41.46 -12.47 -43.11
N PHE A 156 41.56 -11.90 -44.30
CA PHE A 156 40.53 -11.06 -44.92
C PHE A 156 39.89 -11.76 -46.12
N LEU A 157 38.55 -11.84 -46.15
CA LEU A 157 37.83 -12.52 -47.22
C LEU A 157 37.65 -11.60 -48.43
N HIS A 158 38.23 -11.99 -49.56
CA HIS A 158 38.09 -11.33 -50.85
C HIS A 158 37.21 -12.15 -51.78
N ILE A 159 36.33 -11.48 -52.51
CA ILE A 159 35.46 -12.11 -53.50
C ILE A 159 35.95 -11.72 -54.89
N LEU A 160 36.42 -12.69 -55.67
CA LEU A 160 37.02 -12.44 -56.98
C LEU A 160 36.00 -12.44 -58.11
N LYS A 161 34.91 -13.20 -57.95
CA LYS A 161 33.85 -13.32 -58.95
C LYS A 161 32.47 -13.08 -58.35
N PRO A 162 31.48 -12.60 -59.12
CA PRO A 162 30.11 -12.41 -58.64
C PRO A 162 29.53 -13.67 -58.00
N GLU A 163 29.85 -14.86 -58.50
CA GLU A 163 29.42 -16.16 -57.96
C GLU A 163 30.07 -16.50 -56.62
N GLY A 164 31.18 -15.82 -56.26
CA GLY A 164 31.80 -15.91 -54.93
C GLY A 164 31.12 -15.00 -53.91
N LYS A 165 30.26 -14.06 -54.33
CA LYS A 165 29.40 -13.31 -53.40
C LYS A 165 28.29 -14.25 -53.00
N ILE A 166 28.53 -15.03 -51.95
CA ILE A 166 27.45 -15.60 -51.15
C ILE A 166 26.79 -14.40 -50.47
N SER A 167 25.88 -13.74 -51.19
CA SER A 167 24.93 -12.85 -50.56
C SER A 167 24.34 -13.63 -49.40
N SER A 168 24.31 -13.02 -48.21
CA SER A 168 23.37 -13.44 -47.17
C SER A 168 22.02 -13.54 -47.83
N SER A 169 21.64 -14.74 -48.28
CA SER A 169 20.39 -14.90 -48.99
C SER A 169 19.34 -14.45 -47.98
N SER A 170 18.61 -13.42 -48.35
CA SER A 170 17.44 -12.88 -47.63
C SER A 170 16.31 -13.91 -47.54
N GLN A 171 16.59 -15.17 -47.87
CA GLN A 171 15.69 -16.29 -47.82
C GLN A 171 15.66 -16.79 -46.39
N ARG A 172 14.50 -16.62 -45.77
CA ARG A 172 14.21 -17.19 -44.46
C ARG A 172 14.30 -18.71 -44.53
N ILE A 173 14.76 -19.28 -43.43
CA ILE A 173 14.95 -20.73 -43.29
C ILE A 173 13.64 -21.49 -43.29
N LEU A 174 12.59 -20.88 -42.72
CA LEU A 174 11.22 -21.32 -42.85
C LEU A 174 10.63 -20.87 -44.20
N PRO A 175 9.69 -21.63 -44.77
CA PRO A 175 8.93 -21.20 -45.93
C PRO A 175 8.28 -19.84 -45.72
N SER A 176 8.19 -19.04 -46.79
CA SER A 176 7.48 -17.75 -46.74
C SER A 176 5.98 -17.98 -46.54
N THR A 177 5.38 -17.25 -45.60
CA THR A 177 3.95 -17.30 -45.30
C THR A 177 3.42 -15.91 -44.97
N ASN A 178 2.16 -15.65 -45.32
CA ASN A 178 1.40 -14.49 -44.88
C ASN A 178 0.50 -14.81 -43.68
N LYS A 179 0.47 -16.08 -43.25
CA LYS A 179 -0.30 -16.58 -42.10
C LYS A 179 0.61 -16.66 -40.87
N PRO A 180 0.05 -16.68 -39.64
CA PRO A 180 0.81 -16.95 -38.44
C PRO A 180 1.54 -18.30 -38.51
N ILE A 181 2.72 -18.37 -37.88
CA ILE A 181 3.48 -19.61 -37.72
C ILE A 181 2.95 -20.35 -36.50
N ILE A 182 2.68 -21.65 -36.65
CA ILE A 182 2.15 -22.47 -35.56
C ILE A 182 3.30 -23.14 -34.82
N VAL A 183 3.36 -22.96 -33.51
CA VAL A 183 4.29 -23.67 -32.63
C VAL A 183 3.51 -24.71 -31.83
N VAL A 184 3.92 -25.97 -31.95
CA VAL A 184 3.22 -27.14 -31.37
C VAL A 184 4.21 -28.07 -30.69
N GLU A 185 3.70 -28.96 -29.82
CA GLU A 185 4.49 -30.04 -29.23
C GLU A 185 4.41 -31.31 -30.07
N GLY A 186 5.55 -31.81 -30.53
CA GLY A 186 5.68 -33.06 -31.27
C GLY A 186 5.67 -32.92 -32.80
N HIS A 187 6.25 -33.92 -33.47
CA HIS A 187 6.29 -34.00 -34.94
C HIS A 187 4.92 -34.29 -35.55
N SER A 188 4.08 -35.04 -34.84
CA SER A 188 2.72 -35.41 -35.24
C SER A 188 1.83 -34.17 -35.39
N ASP A 189 1.90 -33.28 -34.42
CA ASP A 189 1.13 -32.03 -34.39
C ASP A 189 1.73 -31.00 -35.34
N THR A 190 3.05 -31.05 -35.57
CA THR A 190 3.70 -30.25 -36.61
C THR A 190 3.15 -30.61 -37.99
N ALA A 191 3.06 -31.91 -38.29
CA ALA A 191 2.49 -32.39 -39.54
C ALA A 191 0.98 -32.05 -39.66
N ALA A 192 0.24 -32.14 -38.55
CA ALA A 192 -1.17 -31.75 -38.53
C ALA A 192 -1.37 -30.24 -38.80
N ALA A 193 -0.54 -29.38 -38.22
CA ALA A 193 -0.55 -27.94 -38.51
C ALA A 193 -0.18 -27.64 -39.97
N MET A 194 0.76 -28.39 -40.55
CA MET A 194 1.11 -28.29 -41.96
C MET A 194 -0.03 -28.73 -42.89
N ASP A 195 -0.78 -29.77 -42.52
CA ASP A 195 -1.98 -30.21 -43.26
C ASP A 195 -3.09 -29.16 -43.25
N LEU A 196 -3.18 -28.34 -42.19
CA LEU A 196 -4.07 -27.18 -42.12
C LEU A 196 -3.58 -25.99 -42.96
N GLY A 197 -2.45 -26.11 -43.65
CA GLY A 197 -1.91 -25.08 -44.54
C GLY A 197 -1.06 -24.01 -43.85
N PHE A 198 -0.56 -24.28 -42.64
CA PHE A 198 0.34 -23.38 -41.91
C PHE A 198 1.81 -23.80 -42.02
N VAL A 199 2.71 -22.82 -41.86
CA VAL A 199 4.10 -23.12 -41.51
C VAL A 199 4.13 -23.48 -40.03
N ALA A 200 4.69 -24.63 -39.70
CA ALA A 200 4.70 -25.15 -38.35
C ALA A 200 6.11 -25.44 -37.83
N VAL A 201 6.31 -25.22 -36.53
CA VAL A 201 7.53 -25.54 -35.79
C VAL A 201 7.19 -26.42 -34.60
N GLY A 202 7.61 -27.67 -34.68
CA GLY A 202 7.49 -28.66 -33.62
C GLY A 202 8.59 -28.55 -32.59
N ARG A 203 8.19 -28.49 -31.34
CA ARG A 203 9.08 -28.74 -30.20
C ARG A 203 9.04 -30.23 -29.87
N PRO A 204 10.17 -30.87 -29.56
CA PRO A 204 10.19 -32.30 -29.34
C PRO A 204 9.61 -32.70 -27.96
N SER A 205 9.37 -31.74 -27.05
CA SER A 205 8.64 -31.89 -25.78
C SER A 205 8.32 -30.51 -25.17
N ALA A 206 7.52 -30.46 -24.09
CA ALA A 206 7.14 -29.26 -23.35
C ALA A 206 8.30 -28.37 -22.86
N GLU A 207 9.51 -28.92 -22.73
CA GLU A 207 10.73 -28.19 -22.33
C GLU A 207 11.81 -28.22 -23.44
N GLY A 208 11.56 -28.91 -24.55
CA GLY A 208 12.56 -29.18 -25.59
C GLY A 208 12.62 -28.09 -26.66
N GLY A 209 13.83 -27.70 -27.09
CA GLY A 209 14.05 -26.84 -28.26
C GLY A 209 13.68 -25.36 -28.07
N GLN A 210 13.24 -24.95 -26.87
CA GLN A 210 12.72 -23.61 -26.61
C GLN A 210 13.74 -22.48 -26.87
N SER A 211 15.00 -22.69 -26.52
CA SER A 211 16.08 -21.70 -26.75
C SER A 211 16.39 -21.45 -28.23
N LEU A 212 15.92 -22.32 -29.13
CA LEU A 212 16.13 -22.20 -30.57
C LEU A 212 15.02 -21.39 -31.25
N LEU A 213 13.85 -21.24 -30.61
CA LEU A 213 12.69 -20.54 -31.17
C LEU A 213 12.96 -19.05 -31.42
N PRO A 214 13.64 -18.28 -30.53
CA PRO A 214 13.94 -16.88 -30.77
C PRO A 214 14.70 -16.59 -32.07
N THR A 215 15.66 -17.44 -32.41
CA THR A 215 16.45 -17.31 -33.64
C THR A 215 15.60 -17.53 -34.88
N LEU A 216 14.61 -18.42 -34.79
CA LEU A 216 13.78 -18.85 -35.91
C LEU A 216 12.57 -17.93 -36.16
N LEU A 217 11.96 -17.41 -35.10
CA LEU A 217 10.63 -16.78 -35.13
C LEU A 217 10.64 -15.26 -34.89
N ARG A 218 11.81 -14.65 -34.72
CA ARG A 218 11.93 -13.20 -34.50
C ARG A 218 11.16 -12.40 -35.57
N GLY A 219 10.34 -11.47 -35.10
CA GLY A 219 9.54 -10.58 -35.96
C GLY A 219 8.42 -11.26 -36.75
N GLN A 220 8.05 -12.50 -36.42
CA GLN A 220 6.91 -13.21 -37.01
C GLN A 220 5.64 -13.05 -36.17
N GLU A 221 4.49 -13.38 -36.74
CA GLU A 221 3.27 -13.66 -35.97
C GLU A 221 3.23 -15.15 -35.64
N VAL A 222 2.94 -15.47 -34.39
CA VAL A 222 3.04 -16.84 -33.86
C VAL A 222 1.77 -17.22 -33.10
N ILE A 223 1.27 -18.43 -33.35
CA ILE A 223 0.25 -19.07 -32.52
C ILE A 223 0.91 -20.27 -31.83
N VAL A 224 0.91 -20.26 -30.50
CA VAL A 224 1.42 -21.37 -29.68
C VAL A 224 0.24 -22.24 -29.28
N VAL A 225 0.22 -23.48 -29.76
CA VAL A 225 -0.82 -24.46 -29.42
C VAL A 225 -0.26 -25.41 -28.37
N GLY A 226 -0.89 -25.42 -27.19
CA GLY A 226 -0.56 -26.35 -26.11
C GLY A 226 -1.38 -27.63 -26.15
N ASP A 227 -0.93 -28.65 -25.40
CA ASP A 227 -1.68 -29.89 -25.20
C ASP A 227 -2.57 -29.83 -23.95
N ASN A 228 -3.78 -30.37 -24.03
CA ASN A 228 -4.67 -30.65 -22.90
C ASN A 228 -4.22 -31.93 -22.17
N ASP A 229 -3.12 -31.84 -21.44
CA ASP A 229 -2.57 -32.93 -20.61
C ASP A 229 -2.62 -32.60 -19.10
N ALA A 230 -1.95 -33.41 -18.28
CA ALA A 230 -1.83 -33.22 -16.82
C ALA A 230 -1.02 -31.97 -16.39
N GLY A 231 -1.06 -30.90 -17.19
CA GLY A 231 -0.49 -29.58 -16.92
C GLY A 231 0.93 -29.36 -17.44
N ALA A 232 1.53 -30.31 -18.15
CA ALA A 232 2.86 -30.13 -18.75
C ALA A 232 2.77 -29.35 -20.06
N GLY A 233 1.82 -29.68 -20.93
CA GLY A 233 1.53 -28.99 -22.19
C GLY A 233 1.13 -27.53 -21.97
N LYS A 234 0.25 -27.24 -21.00
CA LYS A 234 -0.14 -25.87 -20.64
C LYS A 234 1.05 -25.04 -20.15
N ARG A 235 1.92 -25.60 -19.29
CA ARG A 235 3.14 -24.93 -18.82
C ARG A 235 4.14 -24.71 -19.96
N GLY A 236 4.29 -25.69 -20.84
CA GLY A 236 5.16 -25.60 -22.01
C GLY A 236 4.71 -24.50 -22.98
N MET A 237 3.41 -24.42 -23.25
CA MET A 237 2.79 -23.36 -24.06
C MET A 237 3.07 -21.97 -23.47
N GLU A 238 2.82 -21.81 -22.17
CA GLU A 238 3.03 -20.53 -21.48
C GLU A 238 4.51 -20.12 -21.47
N SER A 239 5.42 -21.08 -21.26
CA SER A 239 6.87 -20.84 -21.33
C SER A 239 7.29 -20.31 -22.71
N VAL A 240 6.76 -20.90 -23.79
CA VAL A 240 6.99 -20.43 -25.17
C VAL A 240 6.40 -19.05 -25.39
N PHE A 241 5.18 -18.81 -24.92
CA PHE A 241 4.52 -17.52 -24.99
C PHE A 241 5.41 -16.43 -24.38
N GLN A 242 5.86 -16.61 -23.13
CA GLN A 242 6.76 -15.67 -22.45
C GLN A 242 8.09 -15.47 -23.19
N THR A 243 8.62 -16.51 -23.84
CA THR A 243 9.88 -16.45 -24.62
C THR A 243 9.73 -15.66 -25.91
N LEU A 244 8.57 -15.76 -26.58
CA LEU A 244 8.35 -15.20 -27.91
C LEU A 244 7.70 -13.81 -27.87
N SER A 245 6.90 -13.51 -26.85
CA SER A 245 6.17 -12.23 -26.73
C SER A 245 7.06 -10.99 -26.86
N PRO A 246 8.29 -10.92 -26.30
CA PRO A 246 9.16 -9.74 -26.43
C PRO A 246 9.79 -9.55 -27.82
N ILE A 247 9.79 -10.58 -28.69
CA ILE A 247 10.59 -10.60 -29.92
C ILE A 247 9.78 -10.86 -31.19
N CYS A 248 8.54 -11.32 -31.07
CA CYS A 248 7.61 -11.55 -32.16
C CYS A 248 6.67 -10.35 -32.32
N LYS A 249 6.05 -10.21 -33.50
CA LYS A 249 5.08 -9.12 -33.74
C LYS A 249 3.81 -9.28 -32.93
N ARG A 250 3.35 -10.53 -32.83
CA ARG A 250 2.17 -10.95 -32.07
C ARG A 250 2.33 -12.42 -31.73
N VAL A 251 2.02 -12.77 -30.48
CA VAL A 251 1.98 -14.15 -30.02
C VAL A 251 0.59 -14.38 -29.42
N THR A 252 -0.07 -15.43 -29.86
CA THR A 252 -1.35 -15.89 -29.30
C THR A 252 -1.15 -17.30 -28.79
N LYS A 253 -1.56 -17.59 -27.57
CA LYS A 253 -1.55 -18.95 -27.01
C LYS A 253 -2.96 -19.52 -27.01
N VAL A 254 -3.11 -20.80 -27.32
CA VAL A 254 -4.42 -21.46 -27.41
C VAL A 254 -4.31 -22.92 -27.01
N LEU A 255 -5.35 -23.43 -26.37
CA LEU A 255 -5.53 -24.87 -26.15
C LEU A 255 -6.59 -25.40 -27.13
N PRO A 256 -6.49 -26.66 -27.58
CA PRO A 256 -7.58 -27.29 -28.31
C PRO A 256 -8.84 -27.38 -27.41
N PRO A 257 -10.05 -27.54 -27.99
CA PRO A 257 -11.25 -27.79 -27.21
C PRO A 257 -11.05 -28.95 -26.22
N ALA A 258 -11.63 -28.84 -25.01
CA ALA A 258 -11.33 -29.72 -23.88
C ALA A 258 -11.47 -31.23 -24.15
N GLN A 259 -12.28 -31.62 -25.14
CA GLN A 259 -12.46 -33.00 -25.58
C GLN A 259 -11.30 -33.58 -26.41
N PHE A 260 -10.37 -32.74 -26.86
CA PHE A 260 -9.20 -33.14 -27.63
C PHE A 260 -7.92 -32.88 -26.83
N LYS A 261 -7.01 -33.85 -26.87
CA LYS A 261 -5.72 -33.80 -26.18
C LYS A 261 -4.73 -32.87 -26.87
N ASP A 262 -4.60 -32.99 -28.19
CA ASP A 262 -3.59 -32.32 -29.01
C ASP A 262 -4.19 -31.83 -30.35
N LEU A 263 -3.45 -31.02 -31.10
CA LEU A 263 -3.91 -30.43 -32.35
C LEU A 263 -4.23 -31.50 -33.40
N ARG A 264 -3.42 -32.57 -33.48
CA ARG A 264 -3.65 -33.68 -34.40
C ARG A 264 -4.95 -34.41 -34.09
N GLN A 265 -5.23 -34.72 -32.83
CA GLN A 265 -6.47 -35.38 -32.45
C GLN A 265 -7.67 -34.51 -32.82
N TRP A 266 -7.59 -33.22 -32.53
CA TRP A 266 -8.64 -32.26 -32.89
C TRP A 266 -8.88 -32.22 -34.40
N LYS A 267 -7.82 -32.14 -35.19
CA LYS A 267 -7.89 -32.19 -36.66
C LYS A 267 -8.57 -33.45 -37.16
N ASN A 268 -8.14 -34.62 -36.68
CA ASN A 268 -8.56 -35.91 -37.23
C ASN A 268 -9.97 -36.31 -36.82
N GLN A 269 -10.45 -35.90 -35.64
CA GLN A 269 -11.77 -36.28 -35.14
C GLN A 269 -12.91 -35.40 -35.66
N VAL A 270 -12.64 -34.15 -36.10
CA VAL A 270 -13.68 -33.19 -36.51
C VAL A 270 -13.48 -32.67 -37.95
N SER A 271 -12.48 -33.16 -38.68
CA SER A 271 -12.08 -32.61 -39.99
C SER A 271 -11.84 -31.09 -39.91
N LEU A 272 -11.03 -30.67 -38.92
CA LEU A 272 -10.71 -29.25 -38.70
C LEU A 272 -10.15 -28.62 -39.97
N THR A 273 -10.61 -27.41 -40.29
CA THR A 273 -10.14 -26.63 -41.43
C THR A 273 -9.29 -25.47 -40.95
N GLU A 274 -8.53 -24.85 -41.86
CA GLU A 274 -7.78 -23.63 -41.58
C GLU A 274 -8.67 -22.53 -40.99
N THR A 275 -9.82 -22.29 -41.60
CA THR A 275 -10.76 -21.23 -41.21
C THR A 275 -11.30 -21.48 -39.81
N SER A 276 -11.80 -22.68 -39.54
CA SER A 276 -12.38 -23.01 -38.23
C SER A 276 -11.33 -23.07 -37.11
N PHE A 277 -10.06 -23.36 -37.43
CA PHE A 277 -8.97 -23.21 -36.48
C PHE A 277 -8.70 -21.73 -36.11
N LEU A 278 -8.66 -20.83 -37.11
CA LEU A 278 -8.43 -19.40 -36.85
C LEU A 278 -9.60 -18.74 -36.11
N GLU A 279 -10.83 -19.14 -36.40
CA GLU A 279 -12.03 -18.71 -35.65
C GLU A 279 -11.90 -19.11 -34.17
N TRP A 280 -11.51 -20.36 -33.89
CA TRP A 280 -11.26 -20.80 -32.51
C TRP A 280 -10.13 -20.02 -31.83
N VAL A 281 -9.04 -19.70 -32.55
CA VAL A 281 -7.95 -18.88 -32.01
C VAL A 281 -8.43 -17.46 -31.70
N GLN A 282 -9.35 -16.91 -32.49
CA GLN A 282 -9.92 -15.60 -32.24
C GLN A 282 -10.87 -15.61 -31.03
N GLU A 283 -11.64 -16.69 -30.84
CA GLU A 283 -12.60 -16.83 -29.73
C GLU A 283 -11.95 -17.24 -28.41
N SER A 284 -10.96 -18.15 -28.46
CA SER A 284 -10.38 -18.83 -27.30
C SER A 284 -8.89 -18.56 -27.10
N GLY A 285 -8.25 -17.82 -28.01
CA GLY A 285 -6.84 -17.46 -27.90
C GLY A 285 -6.61 -16.32 -26.92
N ASP A 286 -5.51 -16.42 -26.18
CA ASP A 286 -5.10 -15.43 -25.18
C ASP A 286 -3.83 -14.70 -25.64
N THR A 287 -3.83 -13.39 -25.47
CA THR A 287 -2.66 -12.52 -25.69
C THR A 287 -2.16 -11.87 -24.40
N GLY A 288 -2.82 -12.11 -23.26
CA GLY A 288 -2.44 -11.64 -21.94
C GLY A 288 -1.47 -12.60 -21.22
N GLY A 289 -0.84 -12.10 -20.16
CA GLY A 289 -0.05 -12.92 -19.24
C GLY A 289 -0.96 -13.68 -18.27
N ASP A 290 -0.62 -14.93 -17.91
CA ASP A 290 -1.34 -15.68 -16.88
C ASP A 290 -1.23 -14.93 -15.53
N PRO A 291 -2.34 -14.61 -14.83
CA PRO A 291 -2.31 -13.92 -13.54
C PRO A 291 -1.58 -14.70 -12.44
N ASN A 292 -1.33 -16.00 -12.64
CA ASN A 292 -0.52 -16.84 -11.77
C ASN A 292 0.98 -16.79 -12.07
N ILE A 293 1.38 -16.01 -13.08
CA ILE A 293 2.78 -15.80 -13.42
C ILE A 293 3.19 -14.39 -13.00
N LEU A 294 4.23 -14.35 -12.17
CA LEU A 294 4.94 -13.14 -11.79
C LEU A 294 5.97 -12.82 -12.88
N GLU A 295 6.27 -11.54 -13.04
CA GLU A 295 7.26 -11.07 -14.02
C GLU A 295 8.67 -11.62 -13.73
N ASP A 296 9.05 -11.66 -12.46
CA ASP A 296 10.33 -12.18 -11.97
C ASP A 296 10.20 -12.65 -10.50
N ASP A 297 11.32 -12.99 -9.84
CA ASP A 297 11.36 -13.29 -8.40
C ASP A 297 11.91 -12.16 -7.51
N VAL A 298 11.99 -10.94 -8.04
CA VAL A 298 12.54 -9.76 -7.36
C VAL A 298 11.49 -9.17 -6.43
N ALA A 299 11.90 -8.89 -5.19
CA ALA A 299 11.01 -8.40 -4.14
C ALA A 299 10.27 -7.11 -4.51
N HIS A 300 10.95 -6.15 -5.17
CA HIS A 300 10.37 -4.87 -5.58
C HIS A 300 9.29 -5.03 -6.65
N THR A 301 9.54 -5.83 -7.70
CA THR A 301 8.57 -6.14 -8.75
C THR A 301 7.32 -6.83 -8.19
N ILE A 302 7.52 -7.78 -7.27
CA ILE A 302 6.44 -8.49 -6.60
C ILE A 302 5.63 -7.56 -5.69
N ALA A 303 6.31 -6.71 -4.91
CA ALA A 303 5.68 -5.74 -4.04
C ALA A 303 4.76 -4.80 -4.83
N LYS A 304 5.25 -4.26 -5.95
CA LYS A 304 4.48 -3.44 -6.87
C LYS A 304 3.28 -4.19 -7.43
N THR A 305 3.50 -5.41 -7.94
CA THR A 305 2.43 -6.24 -8.51
C THR A 305 1.35 -6.55 -7.49
N TRP A 306 1.72 -6.85 -6.25
CA TRP A 306 0.78 -7.09 -5.16
C TRP A 306 -0.04 -5.84 -4.81
N LEU A 307 0.63 -4.68 -4.73
CA LEU A 307 -0.05 -3.40 -4.52
C LEU A 307 -1.10 -3.14 -5.61
N GLU A 308 -0.71 -3.25 -6.87
CA GLU A 308 -1.59 -2.96 -8.01
C GLU A 308 -2.77 -3.93 -8.10
N ARG A 309 -2.55 -5.22 -7.83
CA ARG A 309 -3.58 -6.26 -8.00
C ARG A 309 -4.51 -6.41 -6.81
N GLU A 310 -4.01 -6.28 -5.58
CA GLU A 310 -4.79 -6.62 -4.37
C GLU A 310 -4.91 -5.47 -3.36
N ARG A 311 -4.01 -4.49 -3.39
CA ARG A 311 -3.92 -3.43 -2.36
C ARG A 311 -3.95 -2.03 -2.94
N SER A 312 -4.77 -1.83 -3.98
CA SER A 312 -5.02 -0.52 -4.57
C SER A 312 -6.51 -0.28 -4.76
N GLN A 313 -6.92 0.96 -4.53
CA GLN A 313 -8.26 1.46 -4.83
C GLN A 313 -8.10 2.90 -5.34
N ASP A 314 -8.84 3.27 -6.39
CA ASP A 314 -8.75 4.59 -7.05
C ASP A 314 -7.32 4.98 -7.51
N GLY A 315 -6.49 3.97 -7.81
CA GLY A 315 -5.08 4.14 -8.17
C GLY A 315 -4.17 4.49 -6.99
N LEU A 316 -4.63 4.34 -5.74
CA LEU A 316 -3.87 4.61 -4.53
C LEU A 316 -3.67 3.33 -3.69
N PRO A 317 -2.47 3.12 -3.11
CA PRO A 317 -2.27 2.06 -2.13
C PRO A 317 -3.23 2.15 -0.95
N THR A 318 -3.88 1.02 -0.65
CA THR A 318 -4.74 0.85 0.53
C THR A 318 -3.94 0.45 1.76
N ILE A 319 -2.68 0.07 1.61
CA ILE A 319 -1.73 -0.13 2.71
C ILE A 319 -0.77 1.05 2.75
N ARG A 320 -0.47 1.56 3.95
CA ARG A 320 0.47 2.67 4.18
C ARG A 320 1.41 2.37 5.33
N CYS A 321 2.59 2.97 5.30
CA CYS A 321 3.54 2.97 6.40
C CYS A 321 3.60 4.39 6.97
N TYR A 322 3.09 4.57 8.19
CA TYR A 322 3.05 5.85 8.88
C TYR A 322 3.73 5.71 10.24
N LYS A 323 4.71 6.58 10.51
CA LYS A 323 5.50 6.59 11.77
C LYS A 323 6.02 5.20 12.17
N SER A 324 6.55 4.45 11.19
CA SER A 324 7.08 3.08 11.34
C SER A 324 6.04 2.00 11.69
N GLN A 325 4.77 2.24 11.37
CA GLN A 325 3.69 1.27 11.54
C GLN A 325 2.91 1.10 10.24
N TRP A 326 2.55 -0.16 9.93
CA TRP A 326 1.70 -0.49 8.79
C TRP A 326 0.24 -0.30 9.16
N ILE A 327 -0.48 0.43 8.31
CA ILE A 327 -1.90 0.74 8.47
C ILE A 327 -2.61 0.44 7.15
N GLN A 328 -3.90 0.10 7.26
CA GLN A 328 -4.71 -0.31 6.13
C GLN A 328 -5.99 0.51 6.04
N TYR A 329 -6.35 0.86 4.81
CA TYR A 329 -7.62 1.45 4.45
C TYR A 329 -8.67 0.36 4.30
N GLY A 330 -9.80 0.54 4.97
CA GLY A 330 -10.97 -0.31 4.85
C GLY A 330 -12.16 0.32 5.54
N ASN A 331 -13.36 0.13 5.00
CA ASN A 331 -14.59 0.75 5.52
C ASN A 331 -14.43 2.28 5.71
N GLY A 332 -13.90 2.99 4.71
CA GLY A 332 -13.86 4.47 4.71
C GLY A 332 -12.77 5.14 5.54
N HIS A 333 -11.90 4.41 6.23
CA HIS A 333 -10.82 4.98 7.06
C HIS A 333 -9.59 4.10 7.11
N TYR A 334 -8.48 4.66 7.61
CA TYR A 334 -7.27 3.92 7.93
C TYR A 334 -7.31 3.38 9.36
N SER A 335 -6.74 2.20 9.57
CA SER A 335 -6.61 1.59 10.89
C SER A 335 -5.35 0.72 10.96
N ASP A 336 -4.89 0.40 12.17
CA ASP A 336 -3.75 -0.49 12.37
C ASP A 336 -3.92 -1.80 11.60
N CYS A 337 -2.89 -2.17 10.84
CA CYS A 337 -2.86 -3.44 10.13
C CYS A 337 -2.30 -4.51 11.08
N ASP A 338 -3.07 -5.57 11.30
CA ASP A 338 -2.56 -6.71 12.07
C ASP A 338 -1.34 -7.31 11.37
N ARG A 339 -0.24 -7.47 12.11
CA ARG A 339 1.05 -7.87 11.54
C ARG A 339 1.00 -9.27 10.94
N GLU A 340 0.25 -10.19 11.56
CA GLU A 340 0.12 -11.56 11.09
C GLU A 340 -0.78 -11.63 9.85
N GLY A 341 -1.93 -10.96 9.89
CA GLY A 341 -2.83 -10.81 8.75
C GLY A 341 -2.18 -10.15 7.54
N PHE A 342 -1.37 -9.10 7.76
CA PHE A 342 -0.63 -8.42 6.70
C PHE A 342 0.35 -9.35 5.97
N ARG A 343 1.18 -10.08 6.74
CA ARG A 343 2.12 -11.06 6.17
C ARG A 343 1.38 -12.22 5.51
N GLY A 344 0.31 -12.69 6.14
CA GLY A 344 -0.55 -13.75 5.61
C GLY A 344 -1.12 -13.41 4.24
N GLY A 345 -1.52 -12.14 4.03
CA GLY A 345 -1.97 -11.66 2.72
C GLY A 345 -0.90 -11.80 1.63
N VAL A 346 0.35 -11.45 1.93
CA VAL A 346 1.46 -11.62 0.98
C VAL A 346 1.73 -13.10 0.69
N TYR A 347 1.69 -13.96 1.72
CA TYR A 347 1.83 -15.41 1.51
C TYR A 347 0.73 -15.98 0.61
N HIS A 348 -0.52 -15.56 0.84
CA HIS A 348 -1.66 -16.00 0.05
C HIS A 348 -1.55 -15.55 -1.41
N PHE A 349 -1.15 -14.30 -1.66
CA PHE A 349 -0.90 -13.80 -3.01
C PHE A 349 0.16 -14.63 -3.77
N LEU A 350 1.20 -15.08 -3.07
CA LEU A 350 2.32 -15.83 -3.65
C LEU A 350 2.01 -17.33 -3.82
N GLU A 351 0.93 -17.83 -3.23
CA GLU A 351 0.58 -19.25 -3.25
C GLU A 351 0.29 -19.71 -4.69
N GLY A 352 0.96 -20.79 -5.12
CA GLY A 352 0.80 -21.35 -6.45
C GLY A 352 1.36 -20.51 -7.61
N LYS A 353 1.98 -19.36 -7.33
CA LYS A 353 2.55 -18.49 -8.37
C LYS A 353 3.81 -19.10 -8.99
N LEU A 354 3.98 -18.85 -10.29
CA LEU A 354 5.18 -19.19 -11.07
C LEU A 354 5.90 -17.91 -11.50
N TYR A 355 7.16 -17.99 -11.90
CA TYR A 355 7.89 -16.89 -12.52
C TYR A 355 8.88 -17.42 -13.57
N PRO A 356 9.21 -16.62 -14.61
CA PRO A 356 10.17 -17.01 -15.62
C PRO A 356 11.59 -16.97 -15.06
N LYS A 357 12.34 -18.05 -15.27
CA LYS A 357 13.76 -18.15 -14.93
C LYS A 357 14.56 -18.45 -16.18
N THR A 358 15.50 -17.57 -16.51
CA THR A 358 16.43 -17.75 -17.61
C THR A 358 17.55 -18.70 -17.20
N ASP A 359 17.79 -19.73 -18.02
CA ASP A 359 18.93 -20.62 -17.89
C ASP A 359 20.23 -19.97 -18.42
N THR A 360 21.37 -20.61 -18.18
CA THR A 360 22.69 -20.12 -18.64
C THR A 360 22.84 -20.09 -20.17
N LYS A 361 21.89 -20.66 -20.91
CA LYS A 361 21.88 -20.73 -22.38
C LYS A 361 20.79 -19.83 -22.99
N GLY A 362 20.13 -18.98 -22.19
CA GLY A 362 19.09 -18.05 -22.63
C GLY A 362 17.70 -18.66 -22.81
N GLY A 363 17.48 -19.92 -22.41
CA GLY A 363 16.15 -20.55 -22.37
C GLY A 363 15.36 -20.09 -21.14
N ILE A 364 14.06 -19.79 -21.31
CA ILE A 364 13.18 -19.43 -20.19
C ILE A 364 12.43 -20.69 -19.74
N SER A 365 12.38 -20.91 -18.43
CA SER A 365 11.56 -21.96 -17.80
C SER A 365 10.69 -21.34 -16.72
N LEU A 366 9.47 -21.83 -16.55
CA LEU A 366 8.58 -21.39 -15.47
C LEU A 366 8.84 -22.20 -14.22
N VAL A 367 9.22 -21.52 -13.13
CA VAL A 367 9.54 -22.14 -11.85
C VAL A 367 8.54 -21.67 -10.80
N SER A 368 8.14 -22.57 -9.90
CA SER A 368 7.29 -22.21 -8.77
C SER A 368 7.99 -21.24 -7.82
N TYR A 369 7.30 -20.16 -7.45
CA TYR A 369 7.76 -19.24 -6.44
C TYR A 369 7.66 -19.90 -5.06
N LYS A 370 8.78 -19.93 -4.33
CA LYS A 370 8.85 -20.49 -2.97
C LYS A 370 8.91 -19.34 -1.95
N PRO A 371 7.80 -18.96 -1.30
CA PRO A 371 7.80 -17.85 -0.35
C PRO A 371 8.45 -18.26 0.97
N THR A 372 9.69 -17.81 1.19
CA THR A 372 10.38 -17.96 2.48
C THR A 372 10.13 -16.73 3.36
N ARG A 373 10.37 -16.85 4.67
CA ARG A 373 10.27 -15.70 5.60
C ARG A 373 11.11 -14.50 5.16
N ALA A 374 12.33 -14.75 4.66
CA ALA A 374 13.24 -13.73 4.16
C ALA A 374 12.66 -13.02 2.95
N LYS A 375 12.26 -13.77 1.90
CA LYS A 375 11.65 -13.20 0.68
C LYS A 375 10.43 -12.34 0.98
N VAL A 376 9.55 -12.80 1.88
CA VAL A 376 8.36 -12.03 2.29
C VAL A 376 8.75 -10.78 3.09
N SER A 377 9.84 -10.82 3.87
CA SER A 377 10.36 -9.61 4.52
C SER A 377 10.85 -8.60 3.50
N ASP A 378 11.66 -9.04 2.53
CA ASP A 378 12.21 -8.18 1.49
C ASP A 378 11.09 -7.52 0.66
N ILE A 379 10.01 -8.26 0.37
CA ILE A 379 8.81 -7.73 -0.30
C ILE A 379 8.15 -6.63 0.55
N ILE A 380 7.95 -6.89 1.85
CA ILE A 380 7.32 -5.91 2.74
C ILE A 380 8.19 -4.66 2.89
N ASP A 381 9.49 -4.82 2.99
CA ASP A 381 10.42 -3.71 3.08
C ASP A 381 10.39 -2.88 1.79
N ALA A 382 10.32 -3.53 0.63
CA ALA A 382 10.18 -2.87 -0.68
C ALA A 382 8.89 -2.06 -0.84
N LEU A 383 7.79 -2.41 -0.15
CA LEU A 383 6.55 -1.62 -0.16
C LEU A 383 6.74 -0.18 0.35
N SER A 384 7.78 0.08 1.14
CA SER A 384 8.06 1.40 1.70
C SER A 384 8.26 2.46 0.61
N ASP A 385 8.68 2.06 -0.60
CA ASP A 385 8.85 2.94 -1.77
C ASP A 385 7.55 3.68 -2.16
N TRP A 386 6.39 3.02 -2.00
CA TRP A 386 5.09 3.58 -2.40
C TRP A 386 4.15 3.89 -1.24
N CYS A 387 4.38 3.28 -0.08
CA CYS A 387 3.42 3.27 1.01
C CYS A 387 3.72 4.30 2.11
N THR A 388 4.89 4.95 2.10
CA THR A 388 5.33 5.84 3.18
C THR A 388 4.51 7.13 3.25
N ILE A 389 4.07 7.50 4.46
CA ILE A 389 3.41 8.77 4.77
C ILE A 389 4.15 9.44 5.92
N GLU A 390 4.59 10.68 5.71
CA GLU A 390 5.28 11.50 6.71
C GLU A 390 4.37 12.49 7.43
N LEU A 391 3.30 12.93 6.75
CA LEU A 391 2.36 13.92 7.26
C LEU A 391 1.33 13.30 8.22
N ASP A 392 0.92 14.09 9.20
CA ASP A 392 -0.02 13.66 10.24
C ASP A 392 -1.48 13.77 9.77
N PRO A 393 -2.33 12.76 10.00
CA PRO A 393 -3.73 12.80 9.60
C PRO A 393 -4.55 13.79 10.45
N PRO A 394 -5.67 14.32 9.91
CA PRO A 394 -6.26 13.98 8.62
C PRO A 394 -5.70 14.81 7.45
N ILE A 395 -5.40 14.16 6.32
CA ILE A 395 -4.88 14.82 5.09
C ILE A 395 -5.41 14.17 3.82
N TRP A 396 -5.36 14.90 2.71
CA TRP A 396 -5.54 14.36 1.37
C TRP A 396 -4.20 13.87 0.80
N LEU A 397 -4.10 12.59 0.46
CA LEU A 397 -2.96 12.00 -0.26
C LEU A 397 -2.99 12.31 -1.76
N LYS A 398 -4.16 12.71 -2.25
CA LYS A 398 -4.41 13.11 -3.62
C LYS A 398 -5.42 14.24 -3.60
N ASP A 399 -5.13 15.31 -4.31
CA ASP A 399 -6.09 16.40 -4.48
C ASP A 399 -7.25 15.94 -5.37
N LEU A 400 -8.46 16.00 -4.82
CA LEU A 400 -9.72 15.68 -5.50
C LEU A 400 -10.63 16.92 -5.63
N GLY A 401 -10.16 18.11 -5.24
CA GLY A 401 -10.97 19.32 -5.15
C GLY A 401 -12.00 19.28 -4.01
N PHE A 402 -11.79 18.40 -3.03
CA PHE A 402 -12.66 18.27 -1.85
C PHE A 402 -12.24 19.26 -0.75
N PRO A 403 -13.12 19.59 0.20
CA PRO A 403 -12.79 20.49 1.31
C PRO A 403 -11.63 19.99 2.16
N ASP A 404 -11.09 20.90 2.99
CA ASP A 404 -10.15 20.54 4.05
C ASP A 404 -10.68 19.36 4.89
N PRO A 405 -9.91 18.28 5.09
CA PRO A 405 -10.29 17.14 5.92
C PRO A 405 -10.80 17.49 7.32
N ALA A 406 -10.34 18.60 7.91
CA ALA A 406 -10.82 19.07 9.21
C ALA A 406 -12.29 19.53 9.19
N ASN A 407 -12.85 19.78 8.00
CA ASN A 407 -14.24 20.15 7.76
C ASN A 407 -15.08 18.99 7.23
N LEU A 408 -14.62 17.75 7.38
CA LEU A 408 -15.35 16.56 6.98
C LEU A 408 -15.68 15.69 8.20
N VAL A 409 -16.88 15.11 8.19
CA VAL A 409 -17.25 14.02 9.11
C VAL A 409 -17.42 12.76 8.29
N ALA A 410 -16.59 11.76 8.56
CA ALA A 410 -16.64 10.48 7.85
C ALA A 410 -17.68 9.54 8.49
N PHE A 411 -18.57 9.02 7.66
CA PHE A 411 -19.55 7.97 7.95
C PHE A 411 -19.26 6.75 7.07
N ARG A 412 -19.93 5.62 7.35
CA ARG A 412 -19.81 4.42 6.51
C ARG A 412 -20.27 4.65 5.06
N ASN A 413 -21.33 5.43 4.89
CA ASN A 413 -21.93 5.75 3.58
C ASN A 413 -21.32 6.97 2.88
N GLY A 414 -20.41 7.72 3.52
CA GLY A 414 -19.76 8.85 2.86
C GLY A 414 -19.16 9.89 3.79
N LEU A 415 -18.57 10.92 3.19
CA LEU A 415 -17.92 12.04 3.86
C LEU A 415 -18.85 13.26 3.81
N LEU A 416 -19.40 13.66 4.97
CA LEU A 416 -20.26 14.83 5.09
C LEU A 416 -19.43 16.12 5.09
N ASP A 417 -19.80 17.07 4.23
CA ASP A 417 -19.24 18.42 4.21
C ASP A 417 -19.85 19.29 5.32
N VAL A 418 -19.06 19.59 6.35
CA VAL A 418 -19.54 20.36 7.50
C VAL A 418 -19.81 21.82 7.12
N ASN A 419 -19.07 22.38 6.17
CA ASN A 419 -19.26 23.78 5.77
C ASN A 419 -20.59 23.97 5.05
N GLU A 420 -20.95 23.03 4.18
CA GLU A 420 -22.27 23.00 3.54
C GLU A 420 -23.39 22.74 4.56
N TYR A 421 -23.17 21.80 5.50
CA TYR A 421 -24.14 21.46 6.54
C TYR A 421 -24.48 22.66 7.43
N VAL A 422 -23.48 23.47 7.81
CA VAL A 422 -23.68 24.71 8.59
C VAL A 422 -24.59 25.71 7.85
N GLN A 423 -24.52 25.73 6.53
CA GLN A 423 -25.36 26.55 5.65
C GLN A 423 -26.75 25.94 5.40
N GLY A 424 -27.03 24.74 5.94
CA GLY A 424 -28.29 24.04 5.78
C GLY A 424 -28.38 23.21 4.50
N ARG A 425 -27.24 22.86 3.87
CA ARG A 425 -27.18 21.97 2.71
C ARG A 425 -26.47 20.67 3.07
N ILE A 426 -26.99 19.54 2.64
CA ILE A 426 -26.33 18.24 2.83
C ILE A 426 -25.55 17.90 1.57
N LYS A 427 -24.23 17.81 1.71
CA LYS A 427 -23.33 17.42 0.62
C LYS A 427 -22.43 16.27 1.09
N PHE A 428 -22.43 15.19 0.31
CA PHE A 428 -21.66 13.99 0.57
C PHE A 428 -20.62 13.74 -0.53
N TYR A 429 -19.47 13.23 -0.13
CA TYR A 429 -18.47 12.67 -1.03
C TYR A 429 -18.31 11.17 -0.77
N ASN A 430 -17.93 10.41 -1.80
CA ASN A 430 -17.67 8.98 -1.65
C ASN A 430 -16.45 8.74 -0.76
N PRO A 431 -16.46 7.71 0.12
CA PRO A 431 -15.27 7.32 0.86
C PRO A 431 -14.16 6.90 -0.11
N THR A 432 -12.94 7.37 0.12
CA THR A 432 -11.80 7.10 -0.76
C THR A 432 -10.51 6.96 0.05
N PRO A 433 -9.57 6.07 -0.37
CA PRO A 433 -8.23 5.98 0.24
C PRO A 433 -7.40 7.25 0.06
N ALA A 434 -7.85 8.22 -0.75
CA ALA A 434 -7.23 9.54 -0.82
C ALA A 434 -7.31 10.29 0.52
N LEU A 435 -8.34 10.04 1.34
CA LEU A 435 -8.45 10.62 2.67
C LEU A 435 -7.66 9.79 3.67
N PHE A 436 -6.48 10.26 4.04
CA PHE A 436 -5.70 9.66 5.11
C PHE A 436 -6.23 10.15 6.47
N SER A 437 -7.11 9.36 7.10
CA SER A 437 -7.69 9.66 8.40
C SER A 437 -7.95 8.37 9.20
N PHE A 438 -7.81 8.45 10.52
CA PHE A 438 -8.20 7.38 11.46
C PHE A 438 -9.65 7.50 11.93
N ASN A 439 -10.30 8.62 11.61
CA ASN A 439 -11.57 9.00 12.19
C ASN A 439 -12.73 8.63 11.26
N ILE A 440 -13.65 7.82 11.79
CA ILE A 440 -14.92 7.48 11.16
C ILE A 440 -15.97 7.20 12.23
N LEU A 441 -17.20 7.66 11.98
CA LEU A 441 -18.37 7.27 12.75
C LEU A 441 -18.89 5.92 12.25
N PRO A 442 -19.15 4.95 13.15
CA PRO A 442 -19.30 3.54 12.79
C PRO A 442 -20.70 3.19 12.25
N TYR A 443 -21.42 4.14 11.65
CA TYR A 443 -22.77 3.98 11.10
C TYR A 443 -22.93 4.88 9.87
N ASP A 444 -24.04 4.68 9.14
CA ASP A 444 -24.42 5.53 8.02
C ASP A 444 -25.02 6.83 8.56
N PHE A 445 -24.77 7.94 7.87
CA PHE A 445 -25.52 9.16 8.13
C PHE A 445 -26.96 9.00 7.64
N ASP A 446 -27.90 9.35 8.51
CA ASP A 446 -29.34 9.37 8.25
C ASP A 446 -29.89 10.70 8.81
N GLU A 447 -30.49 11.51 7.93
CA GLU A 447 -31.03 12.84 8.27
C GLU A 447 -32.25 12.74 9.19
N ASP A 448 -33.00 11.62 9.10
CA ASP A 448 -34.21 11.39 9.89
C ASP A 448 -33.93 10.69 11.23
N ALA A 449 -32.67 10.32 11.48
CA ALA A 449 -32.28 9.61 12.69
C ALA A 449 -32.53 10.47 13.94
N HIS A 450 -33.35 9.94 14.84
CA HIS A 450 -33.74 10.59 16.09
C HIS A 450 -33.87 9.58 17.24
N SER A 451 -33.66 10.05 18.48
CA SER A 451 -33.76 9.27 19.71
C SER A 451 -34.64 9.99 20.73
N GLU A 452 -35.87 9.51 20.88
CA GLU A 452 -36.79 9.99 21.93
C GLU A 452 -36.26 9.69 23.33
N LEU A 453 -35.56 8.56 23.50
CA LEU A 453 -34.96 8.17 24.77
C LEU A 453 -33.84 9.14 25.18
N TRP A 454 -32.99 9.56 24.25
CA TRP A 454 -31.96 10.57 24.50
C TRP A 454 -32.57 11.92 24.85
N GLU A 455 -33.63 12.30 24.12
CA GLU A 455 -34.37 13.53 24.39
C GLU A 455 -34.99 13.57 25.78
N GLN A 456 -35.69 12.52 26.16
CA GLN A 456 -36.24 12.39 27.52
C GLN A 456 -35.10 12.46 28.55
N PHE A 457 -34.00 11.73 28.32
CA PHE A 457 -32.87 11.68 29.23
C PHE A 457 -32.24 13.05 29.47
N TYR A 458 -31.86 13.80 28.42
CA TYR A 458 -31.19 15.08 28.62
C TYR A 458 -32.13 16.14 29.22
N LYS A 459 -33.43 16.09 28.89
CA LYS A 459 -34.43 16.98 29.49
C LYS A 459 -34.58 16.70 30.97
N GLU A 460 -34.53 15.43 31.36
CA GLU A 460 -34.65 15.01 32.74
C GLU A 460 -33.43 15.43 33.58
N ILE A 461 -32.20 15.12 33.14
CA ILE A 461 -30.99 15.41 33.94
C ILE A 461 -30.70 16.91 34.09
N PHE A 462 -31.16 17.74 33.15
CA PHE A 462 -30.97 19.19 33.15
C PHE A 462 -32.22 19.97 33.49
N ASN A 463 -33.31 19.33 33.94
CA ASN A 463 -34.58 20.00 34.26
C ASN A 463 -35.09 20.89 33.10
N ASN A 464 -34.88 20.43 31.87
CA ASN A 464 -35.19 21.14 30.62
C ASN A 464 -34.51 22.51 30.48
N ASP A 465 -33.37 22.73 31.13
CA ASP A 465 -32.51 23.90 30.94
C ASP A 465 -31.94 23.91 29.51
N LYS A 466 -32.49 24.80 28.68
CA LYS A 466 -32.16 24.91 27.26
C LYS A 466 -30.68 25.25 27.02
N ASP A 467 -30.05 26.02 27.91
CA ASP A 467 -28.65 26.41 27.73
C ASP A 467 -27.71 25.25 28.00
N GLN A 468 -27.99 24.43 29.04
CA GLN A 468 -27.23 23.21 29.30
C GLN A 468 -27.40 22.17 28.19
N ILE A 469 -28.61 22.00 27.68
CA ILE A 469 -28.89 21.09 26.56
C ILE A 469 -28.16 21.55 25.29
N ARG A 470 -28.18 22.86 25.01
CA ARG A 470 -27.45 23.46 23.89
C ARG A 470 -25.93 23.26 24.04
N LEU A 471 -25.37 23.50 25.22
CA LEU A 471 -23.95 23.23 25.49
C LEU A 471 -23.60 21.74 25.30
N LEU A 472 -24.46 20.83 25.75
CA LEU A 472 -24.29 19.39 25.54
C LEU A 472 -24.27 19.05 24.05
N SER A 473 -25.22 19.59 23.28
CA SER A 473 -25.30 19.41 21.83
C SER A 473 -24.06 19.95 21.11
N GLN A 474 -23.63 21.18 21.43
CA GLN A 474 -22.39 21.77 20.90
C GLN A 474 -21.17 20.89 21.20
N TRP A 475 -21.07 20.35 22.42
CA TRP A 475 -19.97 19.49 22.82
C TRP A 475 -19.95 18.16 22.07
N PHE A 476 -21.12 17.52 21.90
CA PHE A 476 -21.25 16.30 21.12
C PHE A 476 -20.83 16.53 19.67
N GLY A 477 -21.29 17.63 19.06
CA GLY A 477 -20.93 18.03 17.71
C GLY A 477 -19.45 18.34 17.52
N TYR A 478 -18.84 19.05 18.47
CA TYR A 478 -17.42 19.40 18.40
C TYR A 478 -16.53 18.17 18.41
N ASN A 479 -16.91 17.11 19.13
CA ASN A 479 -16.17 15.85 19.14
C ASN A 479 -16.32 15.02 17.85
N CYS A 480 -17.13 15.43 16.87
CA CYS A 480 -17.26 14.75 15.57
C CYS A 480 -16.21 15.19 14.54
N VAL A 481 -15.53 16.32 14.76
CA VAL A 481 -14.53 16.88 13.84
C VAL A 481 -13.14 16.89 14.48
N PRO A 482 -12.02 16.98 13.74
CA PRO A 482 -10.66 17.06 14.31
C PRO A 482 -10.14 18.50 14.49
N ASP A 483 -11.01 19.43 14.87
CA ASP A 483 -10.72 20.86 15.10
C ASP A 483 -10.38 21.21 16.56
N MET A 484 -9.19 21.77 16.84
CA MET A 484 -8.81 22.21 18.19
C MET A 484 -8.92 23.74 18.43
N SER A 485 -9.42 24.51 17.45
CA SER A 485 -9.37 25.98 17.43
C SER A 485 -10.11 26.67 18.58
N TYR A 486 -11.09 26.01 19.21
CA TYR A 486 -11.82 26.60 20.34
C TYR A 486 -11.08 26.46 21.68
N GLU A 487 -10.03 25.63 21.75
CA GLU A 487 -9.25 25.35 22.96
C GLU A 487 -10.11 25.03 24.20
N LYS A 488 -11.13 24.17 24.03
CA LYS A 488 -12.05 23.81 25.11
C LYS A 488 -11.92 22.36 25.58
N LEU A 489 -12.10 22.18 26.88
CA LEU A 489 -12.38 20.90 27.54
C LEU A 489 -13.72 20.97 28.30
N MET A 490 -14.32 19.82 28.56
CA MET A 490 -15.61 19.72 29.26
C MET A 490 -15.45 19.12 30.65
N LEU A 491 -16.07 19.79 31.63
CA LEU A 491 -16.19 19.32 33.00
C LEU A 491 -17.67 19.03 33.32
N CYS A 492 -17.97 17.76 33.55
CA CYS A 492 -19.25 17.29 34.05
C CYS A 492 -19.15 17.19 35.58
N THR A 493 -19.89 18.04 36.31
CA THR A 493 -19.89 18.09 37.78
C THR A 493 -21.29 18.05 38.36
N GLY A 494 -21.44 17.58 39.60
CA GLY A 494 -22.74 17.47 40.27
C GLY A 494 -22.85 16.20 41.13
N ARG A 495 -24.04 15.96 41.68
CA ARG A 495 -24.28 14.90 42.69
C ARG A 495 -23.92 13.49 42.18
N PRO A 496 -23.60 12.53 43.07
CA PRO A 496 -23.47 11.12 42.68
C PRO A 496 -24.76 10.60 42.02
N ARG A 497 -24.62 9.63 41.10
CA ARG A 497 -25.76 9.03 40.37
C ARG A 497 -26.65 10.06 39.67
N SER A 498 -26.06 11.09 39.07
CA SER A 498 -26.78 12.18 38.39
C SER A 498 -26.86 12.06 36.86
N GLY A 499 -26.22 11.04 36.27
CA GLY A 499 -26.20 10.85 34.80
C GLY A 499 -24.89 11.20 34.11
N LYS A 500 -23.88 11.77 34.82
CA LYS A 500 -22.55 12.10 34.26
C LYS A 500 -21.92 10.94 33.49
N GLY A 501 -21.79 9.78 34.15
CA GLY A 501 -21.23 8.59 33.54
C GLY A 501 -22.05 8.10 32.34
N THR A 502 -23.38 8.26 32.35
CA THR A 502 -24.24 7.92 31.22
C THR A 502 -23.92 8.80 30.02
N VAL A 503 -23.79 10.12 30.19
CA VAL A 503 -23.40 11.05 29.12
C VAL A 503 -22.05 10.67 28.47
N LEU A 504 -21.02 10.42 29.28
CA LEU A 504 -19.69 10.02 28.76
C LEU A 504 -19.76 8.71 27.96
N ASN A 505 -20.50 7.72 28.47
CA ASN A 505 -20.66 6.42 27.82
C ASN A 505 -21.46 6.53 26.50
N THR A 506 -22.46 7.41 26.46
CA THR A 506 -23.24 7.69 25.26
C THR A 506 -22.40 8.41 24.21
N LEU A 507 -21.59 9.40 24.60
CA LEU A 507 -20.65 10.07 23.69
C LEU A 507 -19.65 9.07 23.07
N ALA A 508 -19.03 8.21 23.88
CA ALA A 508 -18.15 7.15 23.38
C ALA A 508 -18.85 6.21 22.39
N ALA A 509 -20.09 5.80 22.70
CA ALA A 509 -20.86 4.92 21.83
C ALA A 509 -21.24 5.59 20.51
N MET A 510 -21.56 6.89 20.53
CA MET A 510 -21.89 7.70 19.35
C MET A 510 -20.68 7.89 18.44
N LEU A 511 -19.51 8.21 18.99
CA LEU A 511 -18.29 8.38 18.19
C LEU A 511 -17.73 7.03 17.71
N GLY A 512 -18.01 5.96 18.47
CA GLY A 512 -17.41 4.65 18.29
C GLY A 512 -16.18 4.47 19.17
N ASN A 513 -16.06 3.30 19.79
CA ASN A 513 -15.01 3.03 20.78
C ASN A 513 -13.58 3.24 20.26
N LYS A 514 -13.34 3.06 18.95
CA LYS A 514 -12.02 3.29 18.34
C LYS A 514 -11.65 4.78 18.24
N GLN A 515 -12.62 5.69 18.30
CA GLN A 515 -12.43 7.14 18.23
C GLN A 515 -12.19 7.78 19.60
N CYS A 516 -12.35 6.99 20.67
CA CYS A 516 -12.26 7.47 22.04
C CYS A 516 -11.14 6.77 22.80
N VAL A 517 -10.66 7.41 23.85
CA VAL A 517 -9.81 6.77 24.87
C VAL A 517 -10.39 7.06 26.25
N SER A 518 -10.58 6.00 27.03
CA SER A 518 -10.92 6.11 28.45
C SER A 518 -9.62 6.02 29.26
N THR A 519 -9.34 7.01 30.09
CA THR A 519 -8.08 7.10 30.86
C THR A 519 -8.31 7.68 32.25
N SER A 520 -7.23 7.81 33.02
CA SER A 520 -7.20 8.46 34.33
C SER A 520 -6.09 9.51 34.39
N PHE A 521 -6.16 10.43 35.36
CA PHE A 521 -5.08 11.38 35.61
C PHE A 521 -3.74 10.67 35.86
N GLN A 522 -3.74 9.55 36.57
CA GLN A 522 -2.54 8.75 36.85
C GLN A 522 -1.93 8.16 35.58
N THR A 523 -2.76 7.59 34.71
CA THR A 523 -2.30 7.01 33.44
C THR A 523 -1.72 8.07 32.51
N LEU A 524 -2.34 9.26 32.46
CA LEU A 524 -1.82 10.40 31.69
C LEU A 524 -0.43 10.83 32.15
N CYS A 525 -0.14 10.75 33.45
CA CYS A 525 1.17 11.11 34.01
C CYS A 525 2.29 10.13 33.64
N THR A 526 1.98 8.90 33.21
CA THR A 526 3.00 7.91 32.81
C THR A 526 3.78 8.34 31.56
N GLU A 527 4.92 7.69 31.31
CA GLU A 527 5.77 7.96 30.14
C GLU A 527 5.08 7.67 28.80
N PHE A 528 4.08 6.78 28.79
CA PHE A 528 3.27 6.41 27.63
C PHE A 528 1.89 7.10 27.61
N GLY A 529 1.64 8.06 28.49
CA GLY A 529 0.31 8.65 28.70
C GLY A 529 -0.32 9.30 27.45
N TYR A 530 0.49 9.81 26.52
CA TYR A 530 0.03 10.40 25.26
C TYR A 530 -0.17 9.39 24.13
N GLN A 531 0.49 8.23 24.16
CA GLN A 531 0.43 7.26 23.06
C GLN A 531 -1.02 6.84 22.72
N PRO A 532 -1.92 6.57 23.69
CA PRO A 532 -3.30 6.19 23.40
C PRO A 532 -4.16 7.31 22.76
N LEU A 533 -3.73 8.57 22.82
CA LEU A 533 -4.50 9.72 22.33
C LEU A 533 -4.30 9.95 20.83
N MET A 534 -3.28 9.34 20.22
CA MET A 534 -3.01 9.50 18.79
C MET A 534 -4.22 9.07 17.94
N GLY A 535 -4.66 9.96 17.06
CA GLY A 535 -5.79 9.71 16.16
C GLY A 535 -7.15 9.60 16.85
N LYS A 536 -7.29 9.99 18.12
CA LYS A 536 -8.57 10.00 18.84
C LYS A 536 -9.24 11.37 18.79
N LEU A 537 -10.57 11.38 18.80
CA LEU A 537 -11.37 12.62 18.86
C LEU A 537 -11.73 13.01 20.30
N ALA A 538 -11.90 12.02 21.18
CA ALA A 538 -12.35 12.23 22.56
C ALA A 538 -11.52 11.46 23.59
N VAL A 539 -11.17 12.14 24.69
CA VAL A 539 -10.57 11.58 25.89
C VAL A 539 -11.58 11.65 27.03
N LEU A 540 -11.92 10.51 27.61
CA LEU A 540 -12.93 10.40 28.65
C LEU A 540 -12.29 10.03 29.99
N LEU A 541 -12.46 10.88 30.98
CA LEU A 541 -12.03 10.65 32.36
C LEU A 541 -13.28 10.46 33.22
N GLY A 542 -13.70 9.21 33.39
CA GLY A 542 -14.87 8.84 34.19
C GLY A 542 -14.50 8.53 35.65
N ASP A 543 -15.33 9.00 36.59
CA ASP A 543 -15.16 8.78 38.05
C ASP A 543 -13.72 9.05 38.52
N ALA A 544 -13.17 10.20 38.11
CA ALA A 544 -11.86 10.60 38.59
C ALA A 544 -11.92 10.85 40.10
N LYS A 545 -11.37 9.91 40.90
CA LYS A 545 -11.03 10.18 42.30
C LYS A 545 -10.08 11.37 42.32
N VAL A 546 -10.25 12.27 43.29
CA VAL A 546 -9.35 13.42 43.47
C VAL A 546 -7.91 12.89 43.54
N PRO A 547 -7.05 13.17 42.56
CA PRO A 547 -5.68 12.70 42.57
C PRO A 547 -4.93 13.35 43.73
N ARG A 548 -3.77 12.80 44.12
CA ARG A 548 -2.87 13.56 45.00
C ARG A 548 -2.52 14.87 44.29
N GLN A 549 -2.42 15.97 45.04
CA GLN A 549 -2.28 17.32 44.47
C GLN A 549 -1.20 17.42 43.37
N LYS A 550 0.00 16.85 43.60
CA LYS A 550 1.08 16.82 42.60
C LYS A 550 0.75 16.03 41.32
N GLU A 551 0.01 14.93 41.43
CA GLU A 551 -0.43 14.13 40.28
C GLU A 551 -1.49 14.88 39.47
N ALA A 552 -2.39 15.60 40.16
CA ALA A 552 -3.42 16.42 39.53
C ALA A 552 -2.80 17.60 38.77
N GLU A 553 -1.81 18.29 39.35
CA GLU A 553 -1.06 19.38 38.71
C GLU A 553 -0.36 18.89 37.43
N ALA A 554 0.42 17.81 37.51
CA ALA A 554 1.14 17.27 36.35
C ALA A 554 0.20 16.77 35.24
N ALA A 555 -0.93 16.15 35.60
CA ALA A 555 -1.90 15.71 34.61
C ALA A 555 -2.64 16.88 33.97
N LEU A 556 -2.97 17.92 34.75
CA LEU A 556 -3.61 19.13 34.24
C LEU A 556 -2.70 19.84 33.24
N GLU A 557 -1.41 19.98 33.54
CA GLU A 557 -0.43 20.55 32.61
C GLU A 557 -0.47 19.83 31.25
N LYS A 558 -0.44 18.49 31.26
CA LYS A 558 -0.54 17.68 30.04
C LYS A 558 -1.85 17.88 29.30
N ILE A 559 -2.97 17.96 30.02
CA ILE A 559 -4.29 18.23 29.42
C ILE A 559 -4.28 19.61 28.75
N LEU A 560 -3.77 20.64 29.42
CA LEU A 560 -3.76 22.02 28.92
C LEU A 560 -2.84 22.20 27.72
N GLN A 561 -1.73 21.46 27.63
CA GLN A 561 -0.87 21.40 26.44
C GLN A 561 -1.67 20.90 25.22
N VAL A 562 -2.38 19.78 25.38
CA VAL A 562 -3.19 19.22 24.28
C VAL A 562 -4.36 20.14 23.93
N VAL A 563 -5.07 20.66 24.93
CA VAL A 563 -6.22 21.57 24.70
C VAL A 563 -5.77 22.87 24.06
N GLY A 564 -4.56 23.36 24.35
CA GLY A 564 -3.97 24.53 23.69
C GLY A 564 -3.47 24.28 22.27
N GLY A 565 -3.47 23.04 21.78
CA GLY A 565 -2.95 22.71 20.46
C GLY A 565 -1.42 22.71 20.36
N ASP A 566 -0.72 22.63 21.50
CA ASP A 566 0.75 22.56 21.51
C ASP A 566 1.22 21.17 21.03
N PRO A 567 2.32 21.09 20.25
CA PRO A 567 2.89 19.80 19.87
C PRO A 567 3.51 19.12 21.09
N VAL A 568 3.24 17.82 21.24
CA VAL A 568 3.77 17.01 22.34
C VAL A 568 4.71 15.91 21.84
N GLY A 569 5.66 15.55 22.68
CA GLY A 569 6.52 14.40 22.46
C GLY A 569 5.88 13.09 22.94
N ILE A 570 5.88 12.05 22.11
CA ILE A 570 5.22 10.77 22.41
C ILE A 570 6.24 9.63 22.40
N ARG A 571 6.44 9.00 23.57
CA ARG A 571 7.15 7.73 23.69
C ARG A 571 6.21 6.60 23.32
N ARG A 572 6.70 5.65 22.52
CA ARG A 572 5.93 4.52 22.02
C ARG A 572 6.65 3.21 22.33
N MET A 573 5.91 2.24 22.85
CA MET A 573 6.50 0.95 23.23
C MET A 573 7.08 0.25 21.99
N TYR A 574 8.36 -0.14 22.05
CA TYR A 574 9.12 -0.78 20.96
C TYR A 574 9.20 0.01 19.64
N LEU A 575 8.92 1.31 19.65
CA LEU A 575 8.91 2.17 18.47
C LEU A 575 9.69 3.47 18.70
N PRO A 576 10.14 4.16 17.63
CA PRO A 576 10.83 5.43 17.76
C PRO A 576 10.01 6.49 18.50
N TYR A 577 10.69 7.32 19.30
CA TYR A 577 10.13 8.50 19.94
C TYR A 577 9.71 9.53 18.89
N LEU A 578 8.52 10.09 19.05
CA LEU A 578 8.01 11.18 18.21
C LEU A 578 8.22 12.49 18.97
N SER A 579 8.96 13.43 18.40
CA SER A 579 9.29 14.69 19.08
C SER A 579 8.19 15.74 18.99
N GLN A 580 7.41 15.74 17.89
CA GLN A 580 6.36 16.72 17.63
C GLN A 580 5.13 16.01 17.08
N VAL A 581 4.07 15.95 17.88
CA VAL A 581 2.77 15.41 17.48
C VAL A 581 1.66 16.33 17.97
N TYR A 582 0.76 16.71 17.07
CA TYR A 582 -0.44 17.47 17.43
C TYR A 582 -1.57 16.49 17.74
N LEU A 583 -2.08 16.53 18.97
CA LEU A 583 -3.19 15.68 19.42
C LEU A 583 -4.51 16.44 19.27
N GLN A 584 -5.48 15.84 18.58
CA GLN A 584 -6.79 16.44 18.27
C GLN A 584 -7.92 15.94 19.20
N ALA A 585 -7.54 15.37 20.34
CA ALA A 585 -8.46 14.71 21.25
C ALA A 585 -8.97 15.66 22.34
N ARG A 586 -10.29 15.78 22.49
CA ARG A 586 -10.92 16.68 23.47
C ARG A 586 -11.19 15.98 24.78
N PHE A 587 -10.85 16.64 25.89
CA PHE A 587 -11.02 16.08 27.21
C PHE A 587 -12.42 16.31 27.75
N THR A 588 -13.09 15.23 28.16
CA THR A 588 -14.33 15.25 28.94
C THR A 588 -14.09 14.59 30.29
N ILE A 589 -14.18 15.37 31.35
CA ILE A 589 -13.87 14.96 32.71
C ILE A 589 -15.15 14.91 33.53
N ALA A 590 -15.43 13.78 34.16
CA ALA A 590 -16.54 13.62 35.10
C ALA A 590 -16.02 13.49 36.53
N MET A 591 -16.47 14.40 37.40
CA MET A 591 -16.18 14.39 38.84
C MET A 591 -17.40 14.83 39.65
N ASN A 592 -17.39 14.61 40.97
CA ASN A 592 -18.51 14.99 41.83
C ASN A 592 -18.37 16.42 42.35
N ASP A 593 -17.15 16.78 42.73
CA ASP A 593 -16.80 18.10 43.26
C ASP A 593 -15.83 18.78 42.30
N LEU A 594 -15.84 20.12 42.29
CA LEU A 594 -14.87 20.88 41.52
C LEU A 594 -13.46 20.55 42.02
N PRO A 595 -12.48 20.38 41.11
CA PRO A 595 -11.16 19.98 41.51
C PRO A 595 -10.44 21.18 42.14
N ASN A 596 -9.91 21.02 43.35
CA ASN A 596 -9.02 22.02 43.95
C ASN A 596 -7.60 21.85 43.39
N ILE A 597 -7.41 22.25 42.13
CA ILE A 597 -6.10 22.22 41.47
C ILE A 597 -5.58 23.66 41.43
N PRO A 598 -4.38 23.94 41.98
CA PRO A 598 -3.77 25.26 41.89
C PRO A 598 -3.55 25.63 40.42
N ASP A 599 -4.30 26.61 39.92
CA ASP A 599 -4.13 27.19 38.59
C ASP A 599 -3.53 28.59 38.73
N GLN A 600 -2.22 28.64 39.02
CA GLN A 600 -1.50 29.87 39.37
C GLN A 600 -1.51 30.95 38.26
N ALA A 601 -1.95 30.61 37.05
CA ALA A 601 -1.98 31.47 35.88
C ALA A 601 -3.40 31.71 35.31
N ASN A 602 -4.46 31.19 35.95
CA ASN A 602 -5.83 31.20 35.41
C ASN A 602 -5.92 30.63 33.98
N ALA A 603 -5.11 29.62 33.65
CA ALA A 603 -5.06 29.03 32.32
C ALA A 603 -6.21 28.05 32.04
N LEU A 604 -6.85 27.51 33.09
CA LEU A 604 -7.93 26.55 33.02
C LEU A 604 -9.30 27.21 32.76
N GLU A 605 -9.61 28.30 33.47
CA GLU A 605 -10.90 29.01 33.39
C GLU A 605 -11.33 29.31 31.93
N PRO A 606 -10.51 29.95 31.08
CA PRO A 606 -10.92 30.27 29.71
C PRO A 606 -11.08 29.03 28.82
N LYS A 607 -10.51 27.89 29.19
CA LYS A 607 -10.57 26.62 28.43
C LYS A 607 -11.70 25.71 28.89
N LEU A 608 -12.44 26.08 29.95
CA LEU A 608 -13.41 25.20 30.59
C LEU A 608 -14.84 25.44 30.08
N ASN A 609 -15.49 24.36 29.66
CA ASN A 609 -16.94 24.25 29.57
C ASN A 609 -17.44 23.45 30.77
N ILE A 610 -18.52 23.87 31.43
CA ILE A 610 -19.07 23.16 32.60
C ILE A 610 -20.52 22.74 32.33
N LEU A 611 -20.80 21.45 32.50
CA LEU A 611 -22.15 20.90 32.61
C LEU A 611 -22.44 20.54 34.07
N TYR A 612 -23.54 21.09 34.61
CA TYR A 612 -23.94 20.93 35.99
C TYR A 612 -25.16 20.01 36.14
N PHE A 613 -24.94 18.87 36.77
CA PHE A 613 -25.94 17.84 37.00
C PHE A 613 -26.56 18.01 38.39
N GLN A 614 -27.68 18.72 38.44
CA GLN A 614 -28.40 19.07 39.68
C GLN A 614 -29.11 17.87 40.33
N ASN A 615 -29.61 16.96 39.49
CA ASN A 615 -30.46 15.86 39.93
C ASN A 615 -29.64 14.70 40.50
N SER A 616 -30.24 13.95 41.41
CA SER A 616 -29.70 12.67 41.91
C SER A 616 -30.76 11.59 41.78
N TYR A 617 -30.32 10.40 41.38
CA TYR A 617 -31.18 9.23 41.18
C TYR A 617 -30.88 8.09 42.14
N VAL A 618 -30.15 8.37 43.23
CA VAL A 618 -29.90 7.40 44.29
C VAL A 618 -31.23 6.83 44.81
N GLY A 619 -31.36 5.50 44.83
CA GLY A 619 -32.56 4.78 45.27
C GLY A 619 -33.67 4.67 44.21
N ARG A 620 -33.49 5.28 43.03
CA ARG A 620 -34.42 5.23 41.89
C ARG A 620 -33.69 5.00 40.56
N GLU A 621 -32.54 4.33 40.61
CA GLU A 621 -31.70 4.11 39.44
C GLU A 621 -32.33 3.16 38.42
N ASP A 622 -32.38 3.58 37.16
CA ASP A 622 -32.56 2.64 36.04
C ASP A 622 -31.18 2.12 35.59
N PHE A 623 -30.85 0.89 36.00
CA PHE A 623 -29.59 0.24 35.65
C PHE A 623 -29.50 -0.16 34.16
N THR A 624 -30.62 -0.19 33.44
CA THR A 624 -30.68 -0.53 32.01
C THR A 624 -30.55 0.69 31.09
N LEU A 625 -30.80 1.90 31.61
CA LEU A 625 -30.79 3.13 30.82
C LEU A 625 -29.49 3.31 30.03
N LYS A 626 -28.35 3.03 30.67
CA LYS A 626 -27.02 3.16 30.03
C LYS A 626 -26.89 2.25 28.81
N SER A 627 -27.29 0.97 28.91
CA SER A 627 -27.16 0.05 27.78
C SER A 627 -28.14 0.38 26.66
N ARG A 628 -29.36 0.83 26.98
CA ARG A 628 -30.35 1.29 26.00
C ARG A 628 -29.86 2.51 25.22
N LEU A 629 -29.35 3.53 25.91
CA LEU A 629 -28.78 4.72 25.27
C LEU A 629 -27.54 4.41 24.42
N GLN A 630 -26.65 3.54 24.90
CA GLN A 630 -25.49 3.10 24.11
C GLN A 630 -25.90 2.36 22.84
N LYS A 631 -27.00 1.60 22.86
CA LYS A 631 -27.53 0.93 21.69
C LYS A 631 -27.97 1.95 20.64
N GLU A 632 -28.81 2.92 21.02
CA GLU A 632 -29.29 3.95 20.09
C GLU A 632 -28.14 4.84 19.57
N ALA A 633 -27.13 5.12 20.40
CA ALA A 633 -25.94 5.85 19.98
C ALA A 633 -25.12 5.08 18.92
N LYS A 634 -24.98 3.77 19.05
CA LYS A 634 -24.30 2.91 18.06
C LYS A 634 -25.09 2.76 16.75
N GLU A 635 -26.41 2.92 16.82
CA GLU A 635 -27.31 2.97 15.66
C GLU A 635 -27.27 4.33 14.94
N GLY A 636 -26.55 5.33 15.47
CA GLY A 636 -26.44 6.65 14.87
C GLY A 636 -27.57 7.63 15.22
N LYS A 637 -28.52 7.24 16.08
CA LYS A 637 -29.73 8.05 16.39
C LYS A 637 -29.47 9.39 17.07
N LEU A 638 -28.25 9.60 17.57
CA LEU A 638 -27.83 10.83 18.25
C LEU A 638 -27.06 11.79 17.33
N ILE A 639 -26.78 11.39 16.09
CA ILE A 639 -25.91 12.18 15.21
C ILE A 639 -26.48 13.56 14.89
N ASN A 640 -27.78 13.65 14.60
CA ASN A 640 -28.42 14.91 14.26
C ASN A 640 -28.43 15.88 15.45
N PHE A 641 -28.56 15.37 16.68
CA PHE A 641 -28.38 16.17 17.89
C PHE A 641 -26.96 16.74 18.00
N ALA A 642 -25.94 15.96 17.65
CA ALA A 642 -24.55 16.42 17.65
C ALA A 642 -24.28 17.43 16.53
N LEU A 643 -24.68 17.14 15.30
CA LEU A 643 -24.43 17.99 14.13
C LEU A 643 -25.17 19.33 14.22
N GLN A 644 -26.40 19.36 14.74
CA GLN A 644 -27.10 20.61 15.03
C GLN A 644 -26.32 21.48 16.04
N GLY A 645 -25.73 20.84 17.05
CA GLY A 645 -24.84 21.51 18.00
C GLY A 645 -23.55 22.03 17.37
N LEU A 646 -22.94 21.26 16.48
CA LEU A 646 -21.76 21.71 15.71
C LEU A 646 -22.09 22.92 14.83
N ARG A 647 -23.25 22.89 14.16
CA ARG A 647 -23.76 24.01 13.36
C ARG A 647 -23.93 25.26 14.23
N ASP A 648 -24.59 25.11 15.36
CA ASP A 648 -24.81 26.19 16.32
C ASP A 648 -23.49 26.76 16.88
N LEU A 649 -22.53 25.91 17.22
CA LEU A 649 -21.20 26.31 17.68
C LEU A 649 -20.45 27.14 16.62
N ARG A 650 -20.47 26.68 15.36
CA ARG A 650 -19.82 27.41 14.25
C ARG A 650 -20.49 28.74 13.95
N GLN A 651 -21.82 28.81 14.01
CA GLN A 651 -22.58 30.04 13.77
C GLN A 651 -22.41 31.06 14.92
N SER A 652 -22.35 30.60 16.15
CA SER A 652 -22.18 31.46 17.33
C SER A 652 -20.73 31.90 17.57
N GLY A 653 -19.76 31.22 16.96
CA GLY A 653 -18.33 31.52 17.11
C GLY A 653 -17.75 31.09 18.46
N GLY A 654 -18.52 30.40 19.32
CA GLY A 654 -18.05 29.97 20.62
C GLY A 654 -19.10 29.20 21.41
N PHE A 655 -18.66 28.50 22.44
CA PHE A 655 -19.56 27.73 23.30
C PHE A 655 -20.48 28.64 24.11
N ILE A 656 -21.74 28.23 24.25
CA ILE A 656 -22.64 28.88 25.20
C ILE A 656 -22.17 28.62 26.64
N ILE A 657 -22.36 29.62 27.51
CA ILE A 657 -22.08 29.49 28.95
C ILE A 657 -23.40 29.52 29.72
N PRO A 658 -23.94 28.35 30.14
CA PRO A 658 -25.18 28.25 30.89
C PRO A 658 -25.13 29.00 32.22
N GLY A 659 -26.28 29.44 32.73
CA GLY A 659 -26.40 30.11 34.03
C GLY A 659 -25.70 29.36 35.18
N PRO A 660 -25.99 28.06 35.39
CA PRO A 660 -25.33 27.27 36.44
C PRO A 660 -23.81 27.17 36.27
N ALA A 661 -23.31 27.14 35.03
CA ALA A 661 -21.88 27.09 34.75
C ALA A 661 -21.16 28.38 35.19
N ARG A 662 -21.78 29.55 35.02
CA ARG A 662 -21.20 30.84 35.47
C ARG A 662 -20.96 30.88 36.97
N MET A 663 -21.90 30.35 37.75
CA MET A 663 -21.76 30.27 39.20
C MET A 663 -20.61 29.35 39.60
N LEU A 664 -20.49 28.19 38.95
CA LEU A 664 -19.41 27.23 39.21
C LEU A 664 -18.04 27.74 38.76
N LEU A 665 -17.94 28.47 37.65
CA LEU A 665 -16.70 29.13 37.24
C LEU A 665 -16.26 30.17 38.27
N LYS A 666 -17.20 30.95 38.80
CA LYS A 666 -16.91 31.91 39.88
C LYS A 666 -16.38 31.19 41.13
N GLN A 667 -17.05 30.11 41.57
CA GLN A 667 -16.60 29.29 42.70
C GLN A 667 -15.22 28.67 42.45
N LEU A 668 -14.97 28.16 41.24
CA LEU A 668 -13.67 27.61 40.87
C LEU A 668 -12.57 28.67 41.02
N LYS A 669 -12.81 29.89 40.53
CA LYS A 669 -11.87 31.01 40.63
C LYS A 669 -11.56 31.41 42.08
N GLU A 670 -12.56 31.36 42.95
CA GLU A 670 -12.42 31.60 44.39
C GLU A 670 -11.58 30.48 45.06
N LEU A 671 -11.76 29.22 44.64
CA LEU A 671 -11.05 28.06 45.20
C LEU A 671 -9.60 27.92 44.71
N THR A 672 -9.32 28.23 43.43
CA THR A 672 -8.02 27.96 42.80
C THR A 672 -6.98 29.06 43.07
N THR A 673 -7.40 30.23 43.56
CA THR A 673 -6.51 31.36 43.84
C THR A 673 -6.57 31.75 45.32
N PRO A 674 -5.60 31.32 46.16
CA PRO A 674 -5.53 31.69 47.58
C PRO A 674 -5.53 33.21 47.81
N VAL A 675 -5.01 33.98 46.86
CA VAL A 675 -5.00 35.44 46.92
C VAL A 675 -6.41 36.03 46.75
N SER A 676 -7.27 35.43 45.93
CA SER A 676 -8.65 35.87 45.75
C SER A 676 -9.48 35.66 47.02
N ALA A 677 -9.37 34.47 47.62
CA ALA A 677 -9.99 34.17 48.90
C ALA A 677 -9.49 35.12 50.01
N PHE A 678 -8.18 35.36 50.08
CA PHE A 678 -7.61 36.34 51.01
C PHE A 678 -8.14 37.77 50.81
N ILE A 679 -8.32 38.21 49.56
CA ILE A 679 -8.91 39.53 49.28
C ILE A 679 -10.34 39.60 49.82
N ILE A 680 -11.14 38.54 49.62
CA ILE A 680 -12.52 38.49 50.09
C ILE A 680 -12.60 38.46 51.62
N ASP A 681 -11.76 37.66 52.26
CA ASP A 681 -11.80 37.47 53.72
C ASP A 681 -11.19 38.65 54.47
N CYS A 682 -10.03 39.14 54.02
CA CYS A 682 -9.18 40.04 54.80
C CYS A 682 -9.10 41.47 54.27
N CYS A 683 -9.63 41.77 53.07
CA CYS A 683 -9.51 43.09 52.46
C CYS A 683 -10.87 43.77 52.26
N GLU A 684 -10.87 45.10 52.38
CA GLU A 684 -12.00 45.96 52.03
C GLU A 684 -11.61 46.78 50.80
N LEU A 685 -12.41 46.68 49.74
CA LEU A 685 -12.26 47.48 48.53
C LEU A 685 -12.93 48.83 48.71
N GLU A 686 -12.32 49.87 48.14
CA GLU A 686 -12.86 51.23 48.17
C GLU A 686 -14.20 51.32 47.41
N PRO A 687 -15.27 51.83 48.07
CA PRO A 687 -16.52 52.15 47.40
C PRO A 687 -16.37 53.21 46.28
N PRO A 688 -17.24 53.19 45.25
CA PRO A 688 -17.16 54.17 44.16
C PRO A 688 -17.27 55.64 44.59
N ASP A 689 -17.95 55.91 45.71
CA ASP A 689 -18.26 57.26 46.21
C ASP A 689 -17.31 57.73 47.32
N THR A 690 -16.16 57.08 47.50
CA THR A 690 -15.17 57.46 48.52
C THR A 690 -14.54 58.82 48.21
N LEU A 691 -14.54 59.71 49.20
CA LEU A 691 -13.91 61.03 49.09
C LEU A 691 -12.38 60.89 48.97
N PRO A 692 -11.70 61.79 48.23
CA PRO A 692 -10.24 61.71 48.02
C PRO A 692 -9.41 61.71 49.32
N GLU A 693 -9.92 62.31 50.39
CA GLU A 693 -9.29 62.36 51.71
C GLU A 693 -9.41 61.05 52.51
N ASP A 694 -10.37 60.20 52.16
CA ASP A 694 -10.63 58.91 52.80
C ASP A 694 -10.11 57.72 51.97
N GLU A 695 -9.20 57.97 51.03
CA GLU A 695 -8.74 56.95 50.09
C GLU A 695 -8.14 55.73 50.80
N TYR A 696 -8.66 54.56 50.46
CA TYR A 696 -8.20 53.31 51.06
C TYR A 696 -6.80 52.99 50.58
N HIS A 697 -5.92 52.65 51.51
CA HIS A 697 -4.58 52.16 51.17
C HIS A 697 -4.09 51.12 52.16
N VAL A 698 -3.19 50.27 51.68
CA VAL A 698 -2.52 49.25 52.49
C VAL A 698 -1.04 49.19 52.16
N LEU A 699 -0.19 49.06 53.17
CA LEU A 699 1.22 48.78 53.00
C LEU A 699 1.41 47.40 52.36
N ILE A 700 2.16 47.33 51.26
CA ILE A 700 2.43 46.05 50.56
C ILE A 700 3.07 45.04 51.51
N ASP A 701 3.88 45.52 52.46
CA ASP A 701 4.58 44.70 53.45
C ASP A 701 3.60 44.06 54.43
N HIS A 702 2.67 44.84 54.99
CA HIS A 702 1.61 44.33 55.88
C HIS A 702 0.70 43.38 55.13
N LEU A 703 0.26 43.75 53.92
CA LEU A 703 -0.61 42.92 53.11
C LEU A 703 0.00 41.54 52.83
N TYR A 704 1.29 41.50 52.46
CA TYR A 704 2.01 40.24 52.24
C TYR A 704 2.21 39.43 53.53
N GLU A 705 2.50 40.09 54.65
CA GLU A 705 2.65 39.44 55.95
C GLU A 705 1.34 38.79 56.41
N VAL A 706 0.23 39.51 56.33
CA VAL A 706 -1.10 38.97 56.66
C VAL A 706 -1.43 37.81 55.73
N TRP A 707 -1.24 37.97 54.41
CA TRP A 707 -1.47 36.87 53.47
C TRP A 707 -0.64 35.62 53.79
N THR A 708 0.62 35.81 54.19
CA THR A 708 1.52 34.72 54.56
C THR A 708 0.99 33.94 55.76
N ARG A 709 0.53 34.65 56.80
CA ARG A 709 -0.04 34.05 58.02
C ARG A 709 -1.40 33.40 57.74
N TRP A 710 -2.27 34.09 57.01
CA TRP A 710 -3.56 33.56 56.57
C TRP A 710 -3.38 32.28 55.75
N CYS A 711 -2.43 32.22 54.81
CA CYS A 711 -2.14 30.99 54.08
C CYS A 711 -1.76 29.83 55.00
N ILE A 712 -0.90 30.06 55.99
CA ILE A 712 -0.46 29.03 56.94
C ILE A 712 -1.65 28.49 57.75
N GLU A 713 -2.54 29.37 58.20
CA GLU A 713 -3.76 28.99 58.94
C GLU A 713 -4.74 28.20 58.07
N GLN A 714 -4.89 28.57 56.80
CA GLN A 714 -5.70 27.85 55.81
C GLN A 714 -5.02 26.56 55.29
N GLY A 715 -3.89 26.14 55.87
CA GLY A 715 -3.15 24.95 55.46
C GLY A 715 -2.49 25.05 54.07
N SER A 716 -2.37 26.25 53.52
CA SER A 716 -1.78 26.56 52.22
C SER A 716 -0.34 27.07 52.34
N LYS A 717 0.49 26.83 51.33
CA LYS A 717 1.87 27.34 51.32
C LYS A 717 1.90 28.77 50.76
N PRO A 718 2.43 29.76 51.51
CA PRO A 718 2.60 31.11 50.99
C PRO A 718 3.70 31.15 49.93
N GLY A 719 3.45 31.93 48.88
CA GLY A 719 4.41 32.21 47.80
C GLY A 719 5.38 33.33 48.19
N VAL A 720 6.28 33.70 47.27
CA VAL A 720 7.23 34.82 47.49
C VAL A 720 6.58 36.17 47.23
N LYS A 721 7.00 37.20 47.97
CA LYS A 721 6.41 38.56 47.95
C LYS A 721 6.21 39.20 46.58
N ASN A 722 7.19 39.06 45.68
CA ASN A 722 7.07 39.60 44.32
C ASN A 722 5.99 38.88 43.49
N GLN A 723 5.82 37.58 43.72
CA GLN A 723 4.81 36.77 43.05
C GLN A 723 3.42 37.07 43.62
N PHE A 724 3.30 37.18 44.95
CA PHE A 724 2.09 37.65 45.62
C PHE A 724 1.61 38.98 45.05
N GLY A 725 2.50 39.97 44.91
CA GLY A 725 2.12 41.28 44.37
C GLY A 725 1.52 41.21 42.95
N ARG A 726 2.04 40.34 42.09
CA ARG A 726 1.49 40.11 40.74
C ARG A 726 0.10 39.46 40.81
N TRP A 727 -0.05 38.43 41.62
CA TRP A 727 -1.33 37.74 41.81
C TRP A 727 -2.38 38.67 42.42
N PHE A 728 -2.00 39.49 43.40
CA PHE A 728 -2.89 40.44 44.06
C PHE A 728 -3.43 41.48 43.08
N LEU A 729 -2.56 42.08 42.25
CA LEU A 729 -3.00 43.05 41.23
C LEU A 729 -3.85 42.40 40.13
N ALA A 730 -3.58 41.14 39.79
CA ALA A 730 -4.41 40.38 38.85
C ALA A 730 -5.81 40.06 39.42
N ALA A 731 -5.89 39.75 40.72
CA ALA A 731 -7.13 39.43 41.41
C ALA A 731 -7.92 40.67 41.87
N CYS A 732 -7.26 41.82 42.05
CA CYS A 732 -7.85 43.10 42.45
C CYS A 732 -7.48 44.21 41.44
N PRO A 733 -8.18 44.31 40.29
CA PRO A 733 -7.85 45.28 39.24
C PRO A 733 -8.04 46.74 39.65
N THR A 734 -8.84 47.01 40.69
CA THR A 734 -9.05 48.35 41.24
C THR A 734 -7.85 48.83 42.04
N ALA A 735 -7.01 47.92 42.54
CA ALA A 735 -5.81 48.28 43.29
C ALA A 735 -4.69 48.75 42.36
N ALA A 736 -4.00 49.82 42.77
CA ALA A 736 -2.87 50.37 42.02
C ALA A 736 -1.62 50.54 42.91
N PRO A 737 -0.42 50.17 42.44
CA PRO A 737 0.80 50.39 43.19
C PRO A 737 1.11 51.89 43.28
N ALA A 738 1.39 52.37 44.49
CA ALA A 738 1.79 53.76 44.73
C ALA A 738 2.84 53.85 45.85
N ARG A 739 3.26 55.08 46.14
CA ARG A 739 4.17 55.37 47.25
C ARG A 739 3.61 56.50 48.09
N ILE A 740 3.60 56.32 49.40
CA ILE A 740 3.26 57.37 50.36
C ILE A 740 4.46 57.68 51.24
N ARG A 741 4.49 58.90 51.76
CA ARG A 741 5.50 59.34 52.72
C ARG A 741 4.85 59.42 54.09
N ILE A 742 5.31 58.57 55.01
CA ILE A 742 4.90 58.61 56.42
C ILE A 742 6.13 59.08 57.20
N LYS A 743 6.04 60.26 57.81
CA LYS A 743 7.18 60.97 58.42
C LYS A 743 8.31 61.19 57.39
N GLU A 744 9.49 60.63 57.62
CA GLU A 744 10.67 60.77 56.75
C GLU A 744 10.90 59.60 55.79
N ARG A 745 10.12 58.51 55.90
CA ARG A 745 10.32 57.29 55.09
C ARG A 745 9.25 57.15 54.02
N ARG A 746 9.66 56.62 52.86
CA ARG A 746 8.76 56.28 51.75
C ARG A 746 8.38 54.82 51.84
N TYR A 747 7.08 54.55 51.82
CA TYR A 747 6.54 53.20 51.84
C TYR A 747 5.84 52.89 50.53
N ARG A 748 5.84 51.61 50.13
CA ARG A 748 5.06 51.15 48.97
C ARG A 748 3.69 50.70 49.46
N ILE A 749 2.65 51.14 48.75
CA ILE A 749 1.26 50.80 49.06
C ILE A 749 0.53 50.29 47.83
N TYR A 750 -0.59 49.63 48.07
CA TYR A 750 -1.68 49.55 47.10
C TYR A 750 -2.77 50.55 47.50
N ARG A 751 -3.26 51.33 46.54
CA ARG A 751 -4.40 52.25 46.69
C ARG A 751 -5.71 51.52 46.42
N LYS A 752 -6.83 52.11 46.84
CA LYS A 752 -8.22 51.62 46.68
C LYS A 752 -8.55 50.30 47.39
N VAL A 753 -7.69 49.91 48.32
CA VAL A 753 -7.85 48.69 49.11
C VAL A 753 -7.19 48.86 50.47
N ARG A 754 -7.84 48.36 51.52
CA ARG A 754 -7.29 48.28 52.88
C ARG A 754 -7.50 46.90 53.46
N LEU A 755 -6.78 46.55 54.52
CA LEU A 755 -7.12 45.38 55.33
C LEU A 755 -8.35 45.71 56.20
N ALA A 756 -9.22 44.74 56.43
CA ALA A 756 -10.34 44.89 57.35
C ALA A 756 -9.84 45.13 58.78
N ASP A 757 -10.59 45.88 59.59
CA ASP A 757 -10.11 46.34 60.91
C ASP A 757 -9.79 45.18 61.87
N TRP A 758 -10.52 44.08 61.78
CA TRP A 758 -10.28 42.88 62.58
C TRP A 758 -8.94 42.20 62.25
N VAL A 759 -8.50 42.29 61.00
CA VAL A 759 -7.28 41.64 60.47
C VAL A 759 -6.02 42.23 61.10
N PHE A 760 -5.99 43.54 61.35
CA PHE A 760 -4.85 44.18 62.01
C PHE A 760 -4.62 43.63 63.42
N LYS A 761 -5.70 43.42 64.17
CA LYS A 761 -5.63 42.88 65.53
C LYS A 761 -5.22 41.41 65.53
N GLU A 762 -5.83 40.62 64.64
CA GLU A 762 -5.66 39.17 64.59
C GLU A 762 -4.31 38.76 64.00
N TYR A 763 -3.94 39.34 62.86
CA TYR A 763 -2.75 38.92 62.12
C TYR A 763 -1.52 39.79 62.38
N LEU A 764 -1.66 41.06 62.76
CA LEU A 764 -0.52 41.96 62.98
C LEU A 764 -0.33 42.35 64.45
N GLY A 765 -1.27 42.00 65.34
CA GLY A 765 -1.18 42.27 66.78
C GLY A 765 -1.22 43.76 67.14
N VAL A 766 -1.74 44.62 66.25
CA VAL A 766 -1.78 46.09 66.40
C VAL A 766 -3.18 46.63 66.13
N GLN A 767 -3.54 47.77 66.74
CA GLN A 767 -4.69 48.58 66.32
C GLN A 767 -4.28 49.51 65.17
N LYS A 768 -5.19 49.71 64.21
CA LYS A 768 -5.02 50.35 62.90
C LYS A 768 -4.22 51.65 62.88
#